data_AF-A0A2S1LKX9-F1
#
_entry.id   AF-A0A2S1LKX9-F1
#
_cell.length_a   1.000
_cell.length_b   1.000
_cell.length_c   1.000
_cell.angle_alpha   90.00
_cell.angle_beta   90.00
_cell.angle_gamma   90.00
#
_symmetry.space_group_name_H-M   'P 1'
#
loop_
_entity.id
_entity.type
_entity.pdbx_description
1 polymer ?
#
loop_
_entity_poly.entity_id
_entity_poly.type
_entity_poly.pdbx_seq_one_letter_code
_entity_poly.pdbx_strand_id
1 'polypeptide(L)'
;MKKHFFAFLLFFFVALGQAQINQSWGSYFSYNHITDLAESESRLYAAGSNAVFSKNILSQELKTITSVDGLKAQNITALYHSNTFKKTLVGNENGLLLVINDATNAVLTKVDILTQIPVAPNVKKINHFLEHEGKVYISCDFGIVVIDLATLEFGDTYYIGPAGQEVRVFETCVLNNTIYAATQNNGIRSASLSNPNLNDFSQWSQFNTGSWIHMTTFNNQIVATDANNTQFRFNGATPQQFASFPDPVVDVRGREEYLVVTTRKAVTVYSATFAVVASFTATQVSSTETIVFTSGTLINNTIYVGTDDHGVFSCGISNTFQFDNFYPGGPLRNNVFRIKAVSNLLWCVFGDYNGTYNPYPLDAYGISKFTTNIGWTHIPYSELSGAKSLVYVTPHPTNTKVAYVSSYFTGLLQLENDVLAETYTPQNTSTNGSGLQQATGGAPNESRVNGSAFDRNGNLWMTNSLAEKGLVVMRPGNQWQAYSMAPVMNVANTNSYSKLLIDKNSTKWLASNYGGVIGFNENYDNKILKISEGSDEGNLPVIDVRAIAIDRRNQLWIGTSQGLRILPSVDNFLTETQLTTNPIIILEEDLAQELFFNQFITDIEVDGSNNKWVGTAGAGAFLVSPNGQETKYHFTKDNSPLPGNTINDIDINPLTGEVFFATDGGMVSFKGVATAPTDNLNNVIVFPNPVRPEYQGTVKISGLMTNCNVKITDIEGNLVHEEVSKGGTIEWNTTAFGKYRVASGVYMIFISDNDGTETKVKKVMIIR
;
A
#
# COMPACT_ATOMS: atom_id res chain seq x y z
N MET A 1 -69.96 9.48 -7.46
CA MET A 1 -69.67 10.91 -7.63
C MET A 1 -68.48 11.29 -6.75
N LYS A 2 -67.37 11.71 -7.38
CA LYS A 2 -66.29 12.60 -6.90
C LYS A 2 -65.46 12.16 -5.66
N LYS A 3 -64.22 11.69 -5.85
CA LYS A 3 -62.92 12.41 -5.97
C LYS A 3 -62.18 12.47 -4.61
N HIS A 4 -61.23 11.56 -4.36
CA HIS A 4 -59.76 11.78 -4.36
C HIS A 4 -59.25 12.77 -3.30
N PHE A 5 -58.48 12.29 -2.31
CA PHE A 5 -57.13 12.85 -2.07
C PHE A 5 -56.24 11.89 -1.26
N PHE A 6 -55.05 11.66 -1.80
CA PHE A 6 -53.94 10.87 -1.31
C PHE A 6 -53.29 11.55 -0.10
N ALA A 7 -53.04 10.81 0.98
CA ALA A 7 -52.15 11.23 2.07
C ALA A 7 -51.31 10.03 2.51
N PHE A 8 -50.28 9.73 1.73
CA PHE A 8 -49.20 8.83 2.14
C PHE A 8 -48.15 9.70 2.84
N LEU A 9 -48.10 9.60 4.17
CA LEU A 9 -47.24 10.40 5.03
C LEU A 9 -45.80 9.84 4.99
N LEU A 10 -44.91 10.66 4.43
CA LEU A 10 -43.44 10.72 4.57
C LEU A 10 -42.74 9.53 5.23
N PHE A 11 -42.16 8.65 4.41
CA PHE A 11 -40.87 8.02 4.72
C PHE A 11 -39.77 9.03 4.36
N PHE A 12 -39.18 9.68 5.36
CA PHE A 12 -37.95 10.45 5.22
C PHE A 12 -36.80 9.45 4.97
N PHE A 13 -36.52 9.14 3.70
CA PHE A 13 -35.20 8.67 3.31
C PHE A 13 -34.27 9.88 3.35
N VAL A 14 -33.60 10.09 4.47
CA VAL A 14 -32.38 10.89 4.48
C VAL A 14 -31.30 10.02 3.84
N ALA A 15 -31.23 10.04 2.52
CA ALA A 15 -30.01 9.68 1.83
C ALA A 15 -28.99 10.76 2.19
N LEU A 16 -28.17 10.51 3.20
CA LEU A 16 -26.93 11.24 3.42
C LEU A 16 -26.04 10.96 2.22
N GLY A 17 -26.23 11.74 1.16
CA GLY A 17 -25.24 11.88 0.11
C GLY A 17 -24.01 12.51 0.73
N GLN A 18 -23.05 11.68 1.12
CA GLN A 18 -21.68 12.12 1.28
C GLN A 18 -21.30 12.79 -0.05
N ALA A 19 -21.00 14.08 0.00
CA ALA A 19 -20.32 14.75 -1.09
C ALA A 19 -18.94 14.07 -1.19
N GLN A 20 -18.82 13.05 -2.05
CA GLN A 20 -17.53 12.59 -2.51
C GLN A 20 -16.91 13.78 -3.26
N ILE A 21 -16.03 14.50 -2.56
CA ILE A 21 -14.99 15.27 -3.23
C ILE A 21 -14.39 14.29 -4.24
N ASN A 22 -14.43 14.67 -5.50
CA ASN A 22 -14.03 13.86 -6.65
C ASN A 22 -12.52 13.58 -6.56
N GLN A 23 -12.12 12.70 -5.65
CA GLN A 23 -10.73 12.37 -5.40
C GLN A 23 -10.23 11.58 -6.60
N SER A 24 -9.20 12.12 -7.25
CA SER A 24 -8.47 11.44 -8.31
C SER A 24 -7.73 10.20 -7.80
N TRP A 25 -7.71 9.96 -6.48
CA TRP A 25 -7.00 8.88 -5.83
C TRP A 25 -7.95 7.88 -5.15
N GLY A 26 -7.63 6.58 -5.27
CA GLY A 26 -8.25 5.49 -4.51
C GLY A 26 -7.31 4.97 -3.42
N SER A 27 -7.88 4.38 -2.36
CA SER A 27 -7.15 3.93 -1.16
C SER A 27 -7.33 2.43 -0.93
N TYR A 28 -6.22 1.70 -0.77
CA TYR A 28 -6.20 0.25 -0.59
C TYR A 28 -5.14 -0.15 0.45
N PHE A 29 -5.48 0.03 1.73
CA PHE A 29 -4.61 -0.28 2.87
C PHE A 29 -5.06 -1.55 3.59
N SER A 30 -4.10 -2.25 4.19
CA SER A 30 -4.36 -3.32 5.14
C SER A 30 -4.73 -2.75 6.52
N TYR A 31 -5.66 -3.41 7.18
CA TYR A 31 -6.10 -3.11 8.55
C TYR A 31 -5.93 -4.32 9.48
N ASN A 32 -5.11 -5.28 9.06
CA ASN A 32 -4.87 -6.53 9.77
C ASN A 32 -3.85 -6.36 10.89
N HIS A 33 -2.80 -5.57 10.66
CA HIS A 33 -1.86 -5.22 11.72
C HIS A 33 -2.43 -4.05 12.52
N ILE A 34 -2.63 -4.25 13.83
CA ILE A 34 -3.06 -3.24 14.78
C ILE A 34 -1.90 -2.90 15.69
N THR A 35 -1.47 -1.65 15.69
CA THR A 35 -0.41 -1.18 16.58
C THR A 35 -0.98 -0.73 17.92
N ASP A 36 -2.09 0.01 17.92
CA ASP A 36 -2.69 0.55 19.13
C ASP A 36 -4.20 0.77 18.98
N LEU A 37 -4.91 0.78 20.10
CA LEU A 37 -6.33 1.07 20.21
C LEU A 37 -6.56 2.36 20.98
N ALA A 38 -7.69 3.01 20.74
CA ALA A 38 -8.22 4.09 21.58
C ALA A 38 -9.74 4.02 21.58
N GLU A 39 -10.39 4.69 22.52
CA GLU A 39 -11.83 4.56 22.70
C GLU A 39 -12.52 5.85 23.14
N SER A 40 -13.81 5.90 22.82
CA SER A 40 -14.81 6.80 23.39
C SER A 40 -15.98 5.96 23.91
N GLU A 41 -16.98 6.59 24.52
CA GLU A 41 -18.19 5.90 25.01
C GLU A 41 -18.96 5.13 23.92
N SER A 42 -18.80 5.50 22.65
CA SER A 42 -19.57 4.93 21.53
C SER A 42 -18.76 4.50 20.32
N ARG A 43 -17.43 4.68 20.33
CA ARG A 43 -16.56 4.37 19.21
C ARG A 43 -15.24 3.77 19.70
N LEU A 44 -14.81 2.70 19.04
CA LEU A 44 -13.44 2.20 19.10
C LEU A 44 -12.66 2.80 17.92
N TYR A 45 -11.41 3.20 18.18
CA TYR A 45 -10.44 3.61 17.19
C TYR A 45 -9.29 2.62 17.21
N ALA A 46 -8.77 2.28 16.04
CA ALA A 46 -7.66 1.36 15.87
C ALA A 46 -6.68 1.94 14.87
N ALA A 47 -5.40 1.92 15.24
CA ALA A 47 -4.30 2.29 14.36
C ALA A 47 -3.66 1.02 13.82
N GLY A 48 -3.55 0.92 12.50
CA GLY A 48 -2.57 0.03 11.89
C GLY A 48 -1.21 0.71 11.74
N SER A 49 -0.34 0.15 10.90
CA SER A 49 1.02 0.70 10.75
C SER A 49 1.03 2.15 10.26
N ASN A 50 0.10 2.54 9.38
CA ASN A 50 0.03 3.88 8.81
C ASN A 50 -1.38 4.32 8.34
N ALA A 51 -2.41 3.61 8.77
CA ALA A 51 -3.81 3.94 8.54
C ALA A 51 -4.56 3.84 9.86
N VAL A 52 -5.63 4.64 10.02
CA VAL A 52 -6.51 4.59 11.19
C VAL A 52 -7.90 4.18 10.74
N PHE A 53 -8.56 3.35 11.52
CA PHE A 53 -9.99 3.11 11.36
C PHE A 53 -10.72 3.24 12.69
N SER A 54 -12.03 3.43 12.61
CA SER A 54 -12.91 3.49 13.77
C SER A 54 -14.19 2.74 13.51
N LYS A 55 -14.75 2.16 14.58
CA LYS A 55 -16.03 1.47 14.57
C LYS A 55 -16.96 2.08 15.60
N ASN A 56 -18.13 2.52 15.17
CA ASN A 56 -19.18 2.88 16.11
C ASN A 56 -19.83 1.62 16.67
N ILE A 57 -19.83 1.47 17.99
CA ILE A 57 -20.25 0.22 18.64
C ILE A 57 -21.77 0.01 18.61
N LEU A 58 -22.56 1.06 18.37
CA LEU A 58 -24.02 1.00 18.31
C LEU A 58 -24.50 0.75 16.88
N SER A 59 -24.09 1.60 15.95
CA SER A 59 -24.48 1.51 14.53
C SER A 59 -23.65 0.52 13.71
N GLN A 60 -22.53 0.03 14.27
CA GLN A 60 -21.55 -0.82 13.58
C GLN A 60 -20.87 -0.13 12.38
N GLU A 61 -21.02 1.19 12.22
CA GLU A 61 -20.40 1.98 11.16
C GLU A 61 -18.87 1.93 11.26
N LEU A 62 -18.22 1.50 10.17
CA LEU A 62 -16.77 1.54 10.00
C LEU A 62 -16.34 2.75 9.18
N LYS A 63 -15.25 3.38 9.59
CA LYS A 63 -14.67 4.53 8.92
C LYS A 63 -13.16 4.44 8.90
N THR A 64 -12.55 4.75 7.77
CA THR A 64 -11.10 4.70 7.54
C THR A 64 -10.55 6.10 7.30
N ILE A 65 -9.29 6.32 7.68
CA ILE A 65 -8.52 7.52 7.40
C ILE A 65 -7.13 7.08 6.95
N THR A 66 -6.76 7.43 5.72
CA THR A 66 -5.50 7.03 5.08
C THR A 66 -4.74 8.22 4.50
N SER A 67 -3.65 7.99 3.77
CA SER A 67 -2.91 9.04 3.08
C SER A 67 -3.76 9.83 2.08
N VAL A 68 -4.82 9.22 1.52
CA VAL A 68 -5.78 9.88 0.62
C VAL A 68 -6.62 10.92 1.37
N ASP A 69 -6.87 10.69 2.66
CA ASP A 69 -7.55 11.63 3.56
C ASP A 69 -6.58 12.65 4.19
N GLY A 70 -5.29 12.55 3.89
CA GLY A 70 -4.23 13.41 4.43
C GLY A 70 -3.44 12.81 5.59
N LEU A 71 -3.74 11.57 6.02
CA LEU A 71 -2.96 10.87 7.06
C LEU A 71 -1.63 10.36 6.50
N LYS A 72 -0.64 11.25 6.45
CA LYS A 72 0.73 10.93 6.01
C LYS A 72 1.56 10.30 7.13
N ALA A 73 1.05 9.22 7.71
CA ALA A 73 1.75 8.47 8.75
C ALA A 73 3.02 7.80 8.20
N GLN A 74 3.98 7.56 9.10
CA GLN A 74 5.19 6.79 8.80
C GLN A 74 5.02 5.38 9.36
N ASN A 75 5.34 5.21 10.64
CA ASN A 75 5.01 4.04 11.45
C ASN A 75 4.31 4.56 12.71
N ILE A 76 3.01 4.32 12.83
CA ILE A 76 2.21 4.70 13.99
C ILE A 76 2.69 3.87 15.19
N THR A 77 2.82 4.50 16.35
CA THR A 77 3.31 3.86 17.58
C THR A 77 2.41 4.08 18.78
N ALA A 78 1.52 5.07 18.73
CA ALA A 78 0.56 5.37 19.78
C ALA A 78 -0.69 6.03 19.20
N LEU A 79 -1.85 5.76 19.81
CA LEU A 79 -3.14 6.31 19.45
C LEU A 79 -3.87 6.80 20.70
N TYR A 80 -4.49 7.98 20.63
CA TYR A 80 -5.30 8.51 21.72
C TYR A 80 -6.50 9.28 21.20
N HIS A 81 -7.66 9.15 21.85
CA HIS A 81 -8.85 9.92 21.53
C HIS A 81 -9.28 10.81 22.70
N SER A 82 -9.41 12.11 22.44
CA SER A 82 -9.95 13.07 23.40
C SER A 82 -11.47 13.18 23.24
N ASN A 83 -12.20 12.67 24.23
CA ASN A 83 -13.66 12.78 24.27
C ASN A 83 -14.15 14.23 24.38
N THR A 84 -13.39 15.09 25.07
CA THR A 84 -13.75 16.50 25.28
C THR A 84 -13.55 17.31 24.01
N PHE A 85 -12.39 17.16 23.37
CA PHE A 85 -12.02 17.96 22.19
C PHE A 85 -12.44 17.34 20.86
N LYS A 86 -12.90 16.08 20.87
CA LYS A 86 -13.27 15.29 19.67
C LYS A 86 -12.13 15.23 18.66
N LYS A 87 -10.92 14.98 19.16
CA LYS A 87 -9.69 14.86 18.39
C LYS A 87 -9.02 13.52 18.67
N THR A 88 -8.49 12.90 17.63
CA THR A 88 -7.69 11.68 17.74
C THR A 88 -6.23 12.02 17.42
N LEU A 89 -5.32 11.73 18.35
CA LEU A 89 -3.88 11.94 18.22
C LEU A 89 -3.23 10.64 17.75
N VAL A 90 -2.33 10.76 16.76
CA VAL A 90 -1.60 9.64 16.16
C VAL A 90 -0.10 9.95 16.26
N GLY A 91 0.59 9.20 17.11
CA GLY A 91 2.03 9.32 17.33
C GLY A 91 2.79 8.39 16.39
N ASN A 92 3.95 8.82 15.90
CA ASN A 92 4.79 8.03 14.99
C ASN A 92 6.19 7.78 15.57
N GLU A 93 6.86 6.77 15.02
CA GLU A 93 8.23 6.35 15.39
C GLU A 93 9.29 7.45 15.24
N ASN A 94 9.12 8.37 14.30
CA ASN A 94 10.06 9.46 14.07
C ASN A 94 9.70 10.76 14.84
N GLY A 95 8.66 10.74 15.67
CA GLY A 95 8.17 11.93 16.38
C GLY A 95 7.14 12.75 15.61
N LEU A 96 6.70 12.32 14.43
CA LEU A 96 5.58 12.98 13.75
C LEU A 96 4.30 12.82 14.56
N LEU A 97 3.62 13.94 14.84
CA LEU A 97 2.29 13.95 15.45
C LEU A 97 1.26 14.32 14.39
N LEU A 98 0.24 13.48 14.22
CA LEU A 98 -0.93 13.77 13.39
C LEU A 98 -2.15 13.91 14.30
N VAL A 99 -3.02 14.88 13.98
CA VAL A 99 -4.25 15.16 14.73
C VAL A 99 -5.42 15.07 13.78
N ILE A 100 -6.32 14.11 14.04
CA ILE A 100 -7.55 13.91 13.28
C ILE A 100 -8.68 14.64 14.02
N ASN A 101 -9.42 15.48 13.31
CA ASN A 101 -10.65 16.08 13.80
C ASN A 101 -11.84 15.20 13.42
N ASP A 102 -12.51 14.59 14.39
CA ASP A 102 -13.53 13.57 14.13
C ASP A 102 -14.78 14.10 13.42
N ALA A 103 -15.11 15.38 13.62
CA ALA A 103 -16.27 16.00 12.99
C ALA A 103 -16.06 16.29 11.50
N THR A 104 -14.82 16.55 11.09
CA THR A 104 -14.48 16.98 9.72
C THR A 104 -13.61 16.00 8.94
N ASN A 105 -12.98 15.02 9.61
CA ASN A 105 -11.89 14.17 9.11
C ASN A 105 -10.63 14.90 8.69
N ALA A 106 -10.54 16.21 8.95
CA ALA A 106 -9.34 16.96 8.66
C ALA A 106 -8.17 16.39 9.48
N VAL A 107 -7.07 16.09 8.79
CA VAL A 107 -5.81 15.69 9.41
C VAL A 107 -4.89 16.89 9.46
N LEU A 108 -4.42 17.22 10.65
CA LEU A 108 -3.41 18.26 10.88
C LEU A 108 -2.07 17.62 11.21
N THR A 109 -1.03 18.08 10.54
CA THR A 109 0.35 17.65 10.78
C THR A 109 1.05 18.58 11.76
N LYS A 110 1.69 18.00 12.77
CA LYS A 110 2.50 18.69 13.78
C LYS A 110 3.91 18.10 13.80
N VAL A 111 4.89 18.96 13.52
CA VAL A 111 6.28 18.55 13.26
C VAL A 111 7.24 18.92 14.38
N ASP A 112 6.78 19.58 15.44
CA ASP A 112 7.65 20.16 16.46
C ASP A 112 8.53 19.11 17.16
N ILE A 113 7.97 17.96 17.54
CA ILE A 113 8.74 16.82 18.07
C ILE A 113 9.72 16.28 17.01
N LEU A 114 9.24 16.07 15.77
CA LEU A 114 10.04 15.63 14.62
C LEU A 114 11.24 16.57 14.35
N THR A 115 11.08 17.88 14.52
CA THR A 115 12.11 18.90 14.27
C THR A 115 12.82 19.39 15.54
N GLN A 116 12.54 18.79 16.71
CA GLN A 116 13.14 19.20 17.98
C GLN A 116 14.68 19.12 17.92
N ILE A 117 15.36 20.20 18.30
CA ILE A 117 16.82 20.32 18.42
C ILE A 117 17.15 20.57 19.90
N PRO A 118 18.21 19.96 20.48
CA PRO A 118 19.25 19.14 19.84
C PRO A 118 18.96 17.64 19.75
N VAL A 119 17.72 17.20 20.00
CA VAL A 119 17.34 15.78 20.04
C VAL A 119 17.65 15.07 18.72
N ALA A 120 18.39 13.96 18.79
CA ALA A 120 18.78 13.19 17.61
C ALA A 120 17.56 12.53 16.93
N PRO A 121 17.51 12.40 15.59
CA PRO A 121 16.34 11.86 14.88
C PRO A 121 15.89 10.46 15.32
N ASN A 122 16.83 9.61 15.76
CA ASN A 122 16.58 8.22 16.13
C ASN A 122 16.03 8.02 17.56
N VAL A 123 15.83 9.08 18.34
CA VAL A 123 15.27 9.03 19.70
C VAL A 123 13.99 9.84 19.83
N LYS A 124 13.26 10.09 18.72
CA LYS A 124 12.05 10.93 18.69
C LYS A 124 10.74 10.17 18.78
N LYS A 125 10.78 8.84 18.90
CA LYS A 125 9.60 7.99 18.97
C LYS A 125 8.60 8.50 20.01
N ILE A 126 7.34 8.61 19.60
CA ILE A 126 6.21 8.87 20.50
C ILE A 126 5.75 7.53 21.06
N ASN A 127 5.74 7.39 22.38
CA ASN A 127 5.43 6.15 23.08
C ASN A 127 4.02 6.12 23.67
N HIS A 128 3.50 7.27 24.13
CA HIS A 128 2.22 7.32 24.85
C HIS A 128 1.66 8.74 24.92
N PHE A 129 0.34 8.85 25.11
CA PHE A 129 -0.38 10.11 25.32
C PHE A 129 -1.16 10.09 26.63
N LEU A 130 -1.01 11.14 27.45
CA LEU A 130 -1.81 11.35 28.65
C LEU A 130 -2.53 12.69 28.58
N GLU A 131 -3.86 12.68 28.45
CA GLU A 131 -4.66 13.90 28.61
C GLU A 131 -4.91 14.21 30.09
N HIS A 132 -4.65 15.46 30.48
CA HIS A 132 -5.01 15.98 31.80
C HIS A 132 -5.30 17.48 31.70
N GLU A 133 -6.49 17.89 32.14
CA GLU A 133 -6.95 19.30 32.16
C GLU A 133 -6.79 20.04 30.81
N GLY A 134 -7.08 19.35 29.69
CA GLY A 134 -7.02 19.92 28.34
C GLY A 134 -5.63 20.02 27.73
N LYS A 135 -4.60 19.56 28.45
CA LYS A 135 -3.25 19.35 27.91
C LYS A 135 -3.00 17.87 27.67
N VAL A 136 -2.16 17.56 26.70
CA VAL A 136 -1.63 16.21 26.50
C VAL A 136 -0.14 16.21 26.78
N TYR A 137 0.27 15.30 27.66
CA TYR A 137 1.66 14.97 27.95
C TYR A 137 2.04 13.79 27.07
N ILE A 138 2.91 14.04 26.10
CA ILE A 138 3.36 13.10 25.09
C ILE A 138 4.68 12.49 25.59
N SER A 139 4.66 11.19 25.88
CA SER A 139 5.88 10.46 26.24
C SER A 139 6.70 10.17 25.00
N CYS A 140 7.99 10.51 25.03
CA CYS A 140 8.92 10.27 23.94
C CYS A 140 10.19 9.54 24.43
N ASP A 141 10.97 9.05 23.47
CA ASP A 141 12.27 8.41 23.73
C ASP A 141 13.34 9.34 24.34
N PHE A 142 13.08 10.65 24.38
CA PHE A 142 13.98 11.66 24.94
C PHE A 142 13.41 12.40 26.17
N GLY A 143 12.12 12.28 26.48
CA GLY A 143 11.47 13.07 27.53
C GLY A 143 9.95 13.14 27.37
N ILE A 144 9.34 14.20 27.89
CA ILE A 144 7.90 14.47 27.77
C ILE A 144 7.69 15.79 27.04
N VAL A 145 6.77 15.83 26.09
CA VAL A 145 6.41 17.05 25.36
C VAL A 145 4.95 17.39 25.65
N VAL A 146 4.65 18.66 25.93
CA VAL A 146 3.28 19.09 26.24
C VAL A 146 2.64 19.78 25.03
N ILE A 147 1.38 19.48 24.77
CA ILE A 147 0.56 20.18 23.77
C ILE A 147 -0.79 20.57 24.39
N ASP A 148 -1.27 21.78 24.09
CA ASP A 148 -2.63 22.22 24.45
C ASP A 148 -3.64 21.70 23.42
N LEU A 149 -4.69 20.99 23.83
CA LEU A 149 -5.66 20.43 22.88
C LEU A 149 -6.62 21.45 22.30
N ALA A 150 -6.83 22.60 22.95
CA ALA A 150 -7.69 23.66 22.44
C ALA A 150 -7.01 24.38 21.27
N THR A 151 -5.74 24.78 21.45
CA THR A 151 -4.98 25.55 20.46
C THR A 151 -4.14 24.69 19.52
N LEU A 152 -3.81 23.46 19.93
CA LEU A 152 -2.81 22.58 19.29
C LEU A 152 -1.42 23.21 19.22
N GLU A 153 -1.10 24.10 20.17
CA GLU A 153 0.23 24.69 20.33
C GLU A 153 1.07 23.85 21.30
N PHE A 154 2.34 23.69 20.96
CA PHE A 154 3.31 23.04 21.85
C PHE A 154 3.67 23.97 23.01
N GLY A 155 3.69 23.40 24.20
CA GLY A 155 4.21 24.01 25.41
C GLY A 155 5.65 23.55 25.66
N ASP A 156 5.96 23.32 26.93
CA ASP A 156 7.29 22.91 27.36
C ASP A 156 7.63 21.46 26.99
N THR A 157 8.93 21.22 26.85
CA THR A 157 9.56 19.91 26.79
C THR A 157 10.28 19.63 28.11
N TYR A 158 10.01 18.49 28.72
CA TYR A 158 10.57 18.08 30.01
C TYR A 158 11.65 17.02 29.81
N TYR A 159 12.90 17.40 30.05
CA TYR A 159 14.04 16.49 30.13
C TYR A 159 14.22 16.02 31.58
N ILE A 160 13.57 14.91 31.90
CA ILE A 160 13.36 14.50 33.30
C ILE A 160 14.48 13.63 33.87
N GLY A 161 15.52 13.35 33.09
CA GLY A 161 16.67 12.57 33.51
C GLY A 161 17.52 13.27 34.58
N PRO A 162 18.36 12.54 35.33
CA PRO A 162 19.33 13.14 36.22
C PRO A 162 20.19 14.18 35.47
N ALA A 163 20.36 15.38 36.03
CA ALA A 163 21.06 16.50 35.37
C ALA A 163 20.50 16.92 33.99
N GLY A 164 19.19 16.73 33.77
CA GLY A 164 18.51 17.17 32.54
C GLY A 164 18.83 16.31 31.31
N GLN A 165 19.28 15.07 31.51
CA GLN A 165 19.56 14.15 30.41
C GLN A 165 18.27 13.68 29.71
N GLU A 166 18.39 13.38 28.42
CA GLU A 166 17.36 12.70 27.65
C GLU A 166 17.14 11.29 28.21
N VAL A 167 15.88 10.96 28.49
CA VAL A 167 15.51 9.63 28.99
C VAL A 167 14.29 9.13 28.26
N ARG A 168 14.31 7.85 27.90
CA ARG A 168 13.14 7.19 27.32
C ARG A 168 12.04 7.11 28.35
N VAL A 169 10.94 7.82 28.07
CA VAL A 169 9.69 7.75 28.83
C VAL A 169 8.73 6.87 28.04
N PHE A 170 8.31 5.76 28.64
CA PHE A 170 7.36 4.85 28.01
C PHE A 170 5.94 5.38 28.18
N GLU A 171 5.52 5.59 29.42
CA GLU A 171 4.15 5.98 29.75
C GLU A 171 4.15 6.97 30.93
N THR A 172 3.07 7.74 31.00
CA THR A 172 2.85 8.73 32.06
C THR A 172 1.44 8.58 32.62
N CYS A 173 1.26 8.83 33.91
CA CYS A 173 -0.05 8.92 34.54
C CYS A 173 -0.12 10.08 35.54
N VAL A 174 -1.33 10.49 35.92
CA VAL A 174 -1.56 11.52 36.95
C VAL A 174 -2.35 10.94 38.11
N LEU A 175 -1.86 11.16 39.33
CA LEU A 175 -2.59 10.90 40.56
C LEU A 175 -2.40 12.08 41.53
N ASN A 176 -3.49 12.59 42.12
CA ASN A 176 -3.47 13.70 43.09
C ASN A 176 -2.66 14.93 42.60
N ASN A 177 -2.89 15.37 41.37
CA ASN A 177 -2.19 16.48 40.71
C ASN A 177 -0.65 16.32 40.64
N THR A 178 -0.17 15.09 40.68
CA THR A 178 1.24 14.72 40.48
C THR A 178 1.34 13.88 39.23
N ILE A 179 2.21 14.27 38.31
CA ILE A 179 2.54 13.46 37.13
C ILE A 179 3.63 12.46 37.51
N TYR A 180 3.49 11.24 37.01
CA TYR A 180 4.46 10.16 37.13
C TYR A 180 4.87 9.72 35.73
N ALA A 181 6.14 9.39 35.55
CA ALA A 181 6.71 8.94 34.29
C ALA A 181 7.48 7.63 34.47
N ALA A 182 7.08 6.58 33.76
CA ALA A 182 7.76 5.30 33.71
C ALA A 182 8.93 5.37 32.72
N THR A 183 10.15 5.10 33.20
CA THR A 183 11.38 5.25 32.40
C THR A 183 12.17 3.97 32.32
N GLN A 184 12.97 3.84 31.25
CA GLN A 184 13.78 2.64 31.01
C GLN A 184 14.83 2.38 32.08
N ASN A 185 15.56 3.39 32.56
CA ASN A 185 16.70 3.19 33.48
C ASN A 185 16.77 4.19 34.64
N ASN A 186 15.75 5.04 34.81
CA ASN A 186 15.77 6.12 35.80
C ASN A 186 14.59 6.03 36.79
N GLY A 187 14.01 4.84 36.92
CA GLY A 187 12.89 4.60 37.82
C GLY A 187 11.58 5.25 37.36
N ILE A 188 10.66 5.40 38.30
CA ILE A 188 9.50 6.26 38.12
C ILE A 188 9.89 7.66 38.55
N ARG A 189 9.82 8.63 37.63
CA ARG A 189 10.07 10.05 37.91
C ARG A 189 8.74 10.74 38.22
N SER A 190 8.72 11.71 39.13
CA SER A 190 7.49 12.43 39.48
C SER A 190 7.71 13.90 39.76
N ALA A 191 6.68 14.70 39.47
CA ALA A 191 6.65 16.12 39.77
C ALA A 191 5.19 16.60 39.99
N SER A 192 5.02 17.66 40.79
CA SER A 192 3.69 18.25 41.01
C SER A 192 3.28 19.12 39.83
N LEU A 193 2.08 18.89 39.29
CA LEU A 193 1.53 19.70 38.19
C LEU A 193 1.16 21.13 38.62
N SER A 194 1.08 21.40 39.93
CA SER A 194 0.96 22.77 40.46
C SER A 194 2.25 23.59 40.29
N ASN A 195 3.38 22.95 39.98
CA ASN A 195 4.65 23.64 39.78
C ASN A 195 4.71 24.20 38.35
N PRO A 196 4.86 25.52 38.14
CA PRO A 196 4.92 26.09 36.80
C PRO A 196 6.24 25.81 36.06
N ASN A 197 7.28 25.33 36.75
CA ASN A 197 8.63 25.17 36.20
C ASN A 197 9.00 23.69 35.97
N LEU A 198 8.08 22.89 35.42
CA LEU A 198 8.33 21.46 35.15
C LEU A 198 9.41 21.21 34.07
N ASN A 199 9.78 22.24 33.31
CA ASN A 199 10.93 22.23 32.41
C ASN A 199 12.28 22.19 33.14
N ASP A 200 12.34 22.61 34.41
CA ASP A 200 13.52 22.46 35.25
C ASP A 200 13.59 21.03 35.82
N PHE A 201 14.60 20.27 35.39
CA PHE A 201 14.82 18.88 35.81
C PHE A 201 14.97 18.73 37.33
N SER A 202 15.38 19.78 38.04
CA SER A 202 15.54 19.73 39.50
C SER A 202 14.20 19.63 40.26
N GLN A 203 13.09 19.95 39.58
CA GLN A 203 11.73 19.80 40.10
C GLN A 203 11.23 18.34 40.03
N TRP A 204 11.94 17.47 39.30
CA TRP A 204 11.59 16.06 39.15
C TRP A 204 12.32 15.18 40.17
N SER A 205 11.54 14.45 40.95
CA SER A 205 12.02 13.52 41.96
C SER A 205 11.94 12.06 41.48
N GLN A 206 12.69 11.17 42.12
CA GLN A 206 12.57 9.73 41.87
C GLN A 206 11.56 9.15 42.86
N PHE A 207 10.39 8.73 42.35
CA PHE A 207 9.34 8.11 43.15
C PHE A 207 9.65 6.64 43.47
N ASN A 208 10.23 5.92 42.51
CA ASN A 208 10.65 4.53 42.68
C ASN A 208 11.88 4.21 41.83
N THR A 209 12.68 3.22 42.25
CA THR A 209 13.88 2.75 41.52
C THR A 209 13.55 1.68 40.47
N GLY A 210 14.50 1.32 39.61
CA GLY A 210 14.34 0.24 38.63
C GLY A 210 13.93 0.70 37.24
N SER A 211 13.38 -0.24 36.46
CA SER A 211 12.99 -0.07 35.06
C SER A 211 11.51 -0.37 34.91
N TRP A 212 10.75 0.57 34.37
CA TRP A 212 9.29 0.51 34.30
C TRP A 212 8.85 0.76 32.86
N ILE A 213 7.99 -0.12 32.34
CA ILE A 213 7.63 -0.16 30.90
C ILE A 213 6.17 0.23 30.64
N HIS A 214 5.27 0.04 31.62
CA HIS A 214 3.88 0.49 31.56
C HIS A 214 3.45 1.11 32.87
N MET A 215 2.52 2.05 32.82
CA MET A 215 1.96 2.70 33.99
C MET A 215 0.61 3.37 33.71
N THR A 216 -0.33 3.15 34.61
CA THR A 216 -1.65 3.81 34.57
C THR A 216 -2.11 4.18 35.97
N THR A 217 -3.17 4.98 36.06
CA THR A 217 -3.88 5.21 37.32
C THR A 217 -5.16 4.39 37.34
N PHE A 218 -5.35 3.59 38.38
CA PHE A 218 -6.52 2.72 38.52
C PHE A 218 -6.94 2.64 39.98
N ASN A 219 -8.23 2.80 40.24
CA ASN A 219 -8.81 2.79 41.60
C ASN A 219 -8.04 3.66 42.61
N ASN A 220 -7.73 4.91 42.22
CA ASN A 220 -6.97 5.88 43.01
C ASN A 220 -5.56 5.41 43.45
N GLN A 221 -4.95 4.50 42.67
CA GLN A 221 -3.60 4.00 42.87
C GLN A 221 -2.82 4.04 41.56
N ILE A 222 -1.49 4.14 41.67
CA ILE A 222 -0.61 3.93 40.52
C ILE A 222 -0.47 2.42 40.34
N VAL A 223 -0.66 1.96 39.11
CA VAL A 223 -0.36 0.61 38.67
C VAL A 223 0.77 0.71 37.67
N ALA A 224 1.83 -0.07 37.84
CA ALA A 224 2.97 -0.06 36.93
C ALA A 224 3.55 -1.46 36.72
N THR A 225 4.13 -1.66 35.53
CA THR A 225 4.79 -2.89 35.12
C THR A 225 6.29 -2.68 35.02
N ASP A 226 7.07 -3.54 35.65
CA ASP A 226 8.53 -3.51 35.53
C ASP A 226 9.02 -4.19 34.23
N ALA A 227 10.30 -4.04 33.92
CA ALA A 227 10.91 -4.68 32.75
C ALA A 227 10.91 -6.23 32.78
N ASN A 228 10.54 -6.85 33.91
CA ASN A 228 10.39 -8.30 34.06
C ASN A 228 8.93 -8.75 33.94
N ASN A 229 8.04 -7.91 33.38
CA ASN A 229 6.62 -8.18 33.20
C ASN A 229 5.87 -8.45 34.52
N THR A 230 6.33 -7.85 35.63
CA THR A 230 5.68 -7.95 36.93
C THR A 230 4.86 -6.71 37.21
N GLN A 231 3.60 -6.91 37.62
CA GLN A 231 2.67 -5.83 37.91
C GLN A 231 2.66 -5.49 39.40
N PHE A 232 2.75 -4.19 39.65
CA PHE A 232 2.73 -3.61 40.99
C PHE A 232 1.63 -2.56 41.09
N ARG A 233 0.99 -2.50 42.25
CA ARG A 233 0.21 -1.34 42.68
C ARG A 233 0.98 -0.59 43.75
N PHE A 234 0.82 0.72 43.80
CA PHE A 234 1.47 1.55 44.80
C PHE A 234 0.48 1.99 45.87
N ASN A 235 0.83 1.74 47.12
CA ASN A 235 0.21 2.34 48.29
C ASN A 235 1.26 3.21 48.98
N GLY A 236 1.19 4.53 48.75
CA GLY A 236 2.34 5.41 48.98
C GLY A 236 3.48 5.10 47.99
N ALA A 237 4.74 5.15 48.42
CA ALA A 237 5.91 4.89 47.56
C ALA A 237 6.31 3.40 47.49
N THR A 238 5.64 2.51 48.24
CA THR A 238 6.01 1.09 48.31
C THR A 238 5.28 0.29 47.23
N PRO A 239 6.01 -0.40 46.33
CA PRO A 239 5.40 -1.25 45.32
C PRO A 239 4.88 -2.54 45.97
N GLN A 240 3.62 -2.89 45.70
CA GLN A 240 3.00 -4.16 46.09
C GLN A 240 2.70 -4.98 44.84
N GLN A 241 3.40 -6.10 44.67
CA GLN A 241 3.17 -7.02 43.57
C GLN A 241 1.78 -7.66 43.69
N PHE A 242 1.05 -7.77 42.58
CA PHE A 242 -0.21 -8.53 42.52
C PHE A 242 -0.30 -9.50 41.35
N ALA A 243 0.54 -9.37 40.31
CA ALA A 243 0.61 -10.30 39.19
C ALA A 243 2.02 -10.33 38.57
N SER A 244 2.33 -11.38 37.82
CA SER A 244 3.54 -11.51 37.00
C SER A 244 3.21 -12.34 35.77
N PHE A 245 3.77 -11.97 34.61
CA PHE A 245 3.43 -12.57 33.33
C PHE A 245 4.66 -13.23 32.68
N PRO A 246 4.50 -14.45 32.14
CA PRO A 246 5.60 -15.15 31.46
C PRO A 246 5.90 -14.59 30.06
N ASP A 247 4.92 -13.94 29.43
CA ASP A 247 5.05 -13.31 28.12
C ASP A 247 5.13 -11.77 28.27
N PRO A 248 5.77 -11.07 27.32
CA PRO A 248 5.88 -9.62 27.34
C PRO A 248 4.50 -8.95 27.47
N VAL A 249 4.36 -8.08 28.48
CA VAL A 249 3.24 -7.15 28.58
C VAL A 249 3.42 -6.11 27.48
N VAL A 250 2.36 -5.83 26.72
CA VAL A 250 2.37 -4.91 25.59
C VAL A 250 1.44 -3.72 25.80
N ASP A 251 0.45 -3.83 26.69
CA ASP A 251 -0.49 -2.75 26.98
C ASP A 251 -1.13 -2.92 28.37
N VAL A 252 -1.39 -1.81 29.07
CA VAL A 252 -2.00 -1.77 30.41
C VAL A 252 -2.94 -0.57 30.53
N ARG A 253 -4.24 -0.82 30.71
CA ARG A 253 -5.25 0.24 30.74
C ARG A 253 -6.21 0.12 31.92
N GLY A 254 -6.33 1.20 32.70
CA GLY A 254 -7.45 1.37 33.62
C GLY A 254 -8.66 1.95 32.88
N ARG A 255 -9.80 1.25 32.88
CA ARG A 255 -11.06 1.68 32.25
C ARG A 255 -12.24 1.35 33.14
N GLU A 256 -13.05 2.37 33.42
CA GLU A 256 -14.21 2.25 34.32
C GLU A 256 -13.78 1.64 35.67
N GLU A 257 -14.26 0.45 35.99
CA GLU A 257 -13.95 -0.33 37.20
C GLU A 257 -12.96 -1.49 36.96
N TYR A 258 -12.38 -1.56 35.77
CA TYR A 258 -11.50 -2.64 35.32
C TYR A 258 -10.09 -2.18 34.96
N LEU A 259 -9.11 -3.05 35.23
CA LEU A 259 -7.75 -2.94 34.70
C LEU A 259 -7.54 -4.04 33.68
N VAL A 260 -7.26 -3.66 32.43
CA VAL A 260 -6.95 -4.57 31.33
C VAL A 260 -5.43 -4.66 31.20
N VAL A 261 -4.89 -5.88 31.26
CA VAL A 261 -3.48 -6.15 30.99
C VAL A 261 -3.40 -7.09 29.79
N THR A 262 -2.69 -6.64 28.75
CA THR A 262 -2.50 -7.40 27.51
C THR A 262 -1.04 -7.81 27.40
N THR A 263 -0.81 -9.10 27.19
CA THR A 263 0.49 -9.66 26.80
C THR A 263 0.43 -10.11 25.35
N ARG A 264 1.58 -10.44 24.76
CA ARG A 264 1.64 -11.04 23.41
C ARG A 264 0.76 -12.28 23.21
N LYS A 265 0.34 -12.98 24.28
CA LYS A 265 -0.41 -14.24 24.20
C LYS A 265 -1.70 -14.30 25.03
N ALA A 266 -1.97 -13.34 25.91
CA ALA A 266 -3.12 -13.37 26.79
C ALA A 266 -3.65 -11.98 27.12
N VAL A 267 -4.94 -11.90 27.40
CA VAL A 267 -5.57 -10.74 28.01
C VAL A 267 -6.08 -11.14 29.39
N THR A 268 -5.83 -10.31 30.39
CA THR A 268 -6.34 -10.49 31.75
C THR A 268 -6.99 -9.20 32.23
N VAL A 269 -8.23 -9.31 32.70
CA VAL A 269 -9.02 -8.19 33.23
C VAL A 269 -9.18 -8.36 34.73
N TYR A 270 -8.83 -7.32 35.48
CA TYR A 270 -8.94 -7.26 36.93
C TYR A 270 -10.04 -6.29 37.35
N SER A 271 -10.75 -6.60 38.44
CA SER A 271 -11.65 -5.66 39.11
C SER A 271 -10.88 -4.58 39.89
N ALA A 272 -11.61 -3.61 40.46
CA ALA A 272 -11.07 -2.62 41.39
C ALA A 272 -10.34 -3.20 42.62
N THR A 273 -10.63 -4.46 43.00
CA THR A 273 -9.94 -5.17 44.09
C THR A 273 -8.70 -5.96 43.62
N PHE A 274 -8.34 -5.83 42.33
CA PHE A 274 -7.29 -6.59 41.65
C PHE A 274 -7.56 -8.10 41.60
N ALA A 275 -8.82 -8.51 41.67
CA ALA A 275 -9.23 -9.89 41.40
C ALA A 275 -9.45 -10.09 39.89
N VAL A 276 -9.00 -11.22 39.34
CA VAL A 276 -9.25 -11.54 37.92
C VAL A 276 -10.73 -11.80 37.72
N VAL A 277 -11.34 -11.08 36.77
CA VAL A 277 -12.76 -11.23 36.40
C VAL A 277 -12.95 -11.82 35.01
N ALA A 278 -11.95 -11.66 34.13
CA ALA A 278 -11.92 -12.29 32.82
C ALA A 278 -10.48 -12.56 32.39
N SER A 279 -10.27 -13.64 31.65
CA SER A 279 -9.00 -13.90 30.97
C SER A 279 -9.20 -14.84 29.79
N PHE A 280 -8.39 -14.67 28.75
CA PHE A 280 -8.30 -15.58 27.62
C PHE A 280 -6.92 -15.52 26.96
N THR A 281 -6.57 -16.58 26.25
CA THR A 281 -5.32 -16.70 25.48
C THR A 281 -5.56 -16.58 23.97
N ALA A 282 -4.49 -16.28 23.23
CA ALA A 282 -4.46 -16.29 21.77
C ALA A 282 -4.99 -17.61 21.17
N THR A 283 -4.67 -18.75 21.78
CA THR A 283 -5.14 -20.07 21.35
C THR A 283 -6.62 -20.33 21.58
N GLN A 284 -7.27 -19.56 22.47
CA GLN A 284 -8.73 -19.59 22.63
C GLN A 284 -9.44 -18.72 21.59
N VAL A 285 -8.76 -17.69 21.07
CA VAL A 285 -9.29 -16.87 19.97
C VAL A 285 -9.26 -17.65 18.66
N SER A 286 -8.16 -18.34 18.35
CA SER A 286 -8.04 -19.24 17.20
C SER A 286 -7.18 -20.45 17.56
N SER A 287 -7.66 -21.65 17.23
CA SER A 287 -6.93 -22.91 17.42
C SER A 287 -6.13 -23.34 16.20
N THR A 288 -6.36 -22.69 15.05
CA THR A 288 -5.74 -23.04 13.76
C THR A 288 -4.73 -22.00 13.29
N GLU A 289 -4.81 -20.78 13.81
CA GLU A 289 -3.96 -19.66 13.42
C GLU A 289 -3.11 -19.17 14.60
N THR A 290 -1.92 -18.64 14.30
CA THR A 290 -1.06 -18.04 15.32
C THR A 290 -1.49 -16.59 15.53
N ILE A 291 -2.09 -16.31 16.68
CA ILE A 291 -2.51 -14.95 17.04
C ILE A 291 -1.48 -14.33 17.99
N VAL A 292 -1.09 -13.08 17.72
CA VAL A 292 -0.24 -12.27 18.59
C VAL A 292 -0.98 -10.98 18.93
N PHE A 293 -1.21 -10.73 20.21
CA PHE A 293 -1.87 -9.49 20.65
C PHE A 293 -0.89 -8.32 20.72
N THR A 294 -1.41 -7.12 20.47
CA THR A 294 -0.62 -5.87 20.45
C THR A 294 -1.12 -4.83 21.44
N SER A 295 -2.43 -4.75 21.65
CA SER A 295 -3.07 -3.80 22.56
C SER A 295 -4.44 -4.32 22.99
N GLY A 296 -4.98 -3.81 24.11
CA GLY A 296 -6.29 -4.23 24.59
C GLY A 296 -6.99 -3.15 25.39
N THR A 297 -8.28 -2.96 25.12
CA THR A 297 -9.13 -1.98 25.80
C THR A 297 -10.50 -2.55 26.12
N LEU A 298 -11.32 -1.78 26.84
CA LEU A 298 -12.65 -2.16 27.28
C LEU A 298 -13.63 -1.00 27.08
N ILE A 299 -14.81 -1.31 26.53
CA ILE A 299 -15.92 -0.38 26.36
C ILE A 299 -17.21 -1.12 26.76
N ASN A 300 -17.98 -0.62 27.73
CA ASN A 300 -19.28 -1.18 28.11
C ASN A 300 -19.27 -2.71 28.34
N ASN A 301 -18.33 -3.21 29.15
CA ASN A 301 -18.12 -4.65 29.43
C ASN A 301 -17.74 -5.53 28.21
N THR A 302 -17.41 -4.94 27.07
CA THR A 302 -16.81 -5.63 25.93
C THR A 302 -15.31 -5.37 25.88
N ILE A 303 -14.53 -6.45 25.83
CA ILE A 303 -13.08 -6.41 25.66
C ILE A 303 -12.79 -6.34 24.17
N TYR A 304 -11.89 -5.45 23.76
CA TYR A 304 -11.36 -5.35 22.41
C TYR A 304 -9.85 -5.58 22.44
N VAL A 305 -9.34 -6.40 21.54
CA VAL A 305 -7.91 -6.73 21.47
C VAL A 305 -7.40 -6.58 20.04
N GLY A 306 -6.38 -5.76 19.86
CA GLY A 306 -5.65 -5.60 18.62
C GLY A 306 -4.67 -6.75 18.42
N THR A 307 -4.42 -7.10 17.17
CA THR A 307 -3.50 -8.19 16.80
C THR A 307 -2.44 -7.74 15.82
N ASP A 308 -1.36 -8.51 15.70
CA ASP A 308 -0.25 -8.22 14.79
C ASP A 308 -0.64 -8.40 13.30
N ASP A 309 -1.67 -9.20 12.99
CA ASP A 309 -2.01 -9.57 11.61
C ASP A 309 -3.46 -10.09 11.40
N HIS A 310 -4.37 -9.96 12.37
CA HIS A 310 -5.76 -10.45 12.28
C HIS A 310 -6.81 -9.38 12.68
N GLY A 311 -6.46 -8.09 12.64
CA GLY A 311 -7.35 -6.99 12.96
C GLY A 311 -7.68 -6.92 14.44
N VAL A 312 -8.95 -6.62 14.76
CA VAL A 312 -9.43 -6.48 16.15
C VAL A 312 -10.42 -7.58 16.48
N PHE A 313 -10.14 -8.33 17.54
CA PHE A 313 -11.10 -9.26 18.14
C PHE A 313 -11.84 -8.60 19.29
N SER A 314 -13.07 -9.06 19.57
CA SER A 314 -13.84 -8.64 20.72
C SER A 314 -14.63 -9.77 21.37
N CYS A 315 -14.77 -9.72 22.69
CA CYS A 315 -15.61 -10.63 23.46
C CYS A 315 -16.21 -9.93 24.69
N GLY A 316 -17.25 -10.50 25.28
CA GLY A 316 -17.83 -9.96 26.52
C GLY A 316 -16.99 -10.36 27.73
N ILE A 317 -16.90 -9.49 28.74
CA ILE A 317 -16.19 -9.80 29.99
C ILE A 317 -16.75 -11.05 30.70
N SER A 318 -18.04 -11.34 30.51
CA SER A 318 -18.70 -12.54 31.04
C SER A 318 -18.68 -13.76 30.10
N ASN A 319 -18.18 -13.61 28.87
CA ASN A 319 -18.12 -14.68 27.87
C ASN A 319 -16.83 -14.59 27.04
N THR A 320 -15.78 -15.24 27.52
CA THR A 320 -14.45 -15.27 26.91
C THR A 320 -14.18 -16.50 26.04
N PHE A 321 -15.25 -17.07 25.47
CA PHE A 321 -15.16 -18.25 24.57
C PHE A 321 -15.77 -17.99 23.18
N GLN A 322 -16.41 -16.85 22.98
CA GLN A 322 -16.95 -16.41 21.70
C GLN A 322 -16.33 -15.07 21.34
N PHE A 323 -15.69 -15.02 20.17
CA PHE A 323 -14.96 -13.87 19.69
C PHE A 323 -15.54 -13.41 18.36
N ASP A 324 -15.86 -12.13 18.28
CA ASP A 324 -16.14 -11.45 17.03
C ASP A 324 -14.84 -10.85 16.51
N ASN A 325 -14.68 -10.76 15.19
CA ASN A 325 -13.58 -10.07 14.55
C ASN A 325 -14.13 -8.96 13.63
N PHE A 326 -13.48 -7.81 13.62
CA PHE A 326 -13.75 -6.79 12.62
C PHE A 326 -12.49 -6.02 12.22
N TYR A 327 -12.47 -5.65 10.94
CA TYR A 327 -11.56 -4.69 10.33
C TYR A 327 -12.18 -4.24 8.99
N PRO A 328 -11.83 -3.04 8.48
CA PRO A 328 -12.23 -2.63 7.14
C PRO A 328 -11.62 -3.54 6.07
N GLY A 329 -12.33 -3.75 4.97
CA GLY A 329 -11.81 -4.55 3.85
C GLY A 329 -10.59 -3.90 3.19
N GLY A 330 -9.56 -4.68 2.93
CA GLY A 330 -8.29 -4.24 2.34
C GLY A 330 -7.43 -5.43 1.91
N PRO A 331 -6.26 -5.21 1.27
CA PRO A 331 -5.28 -6.27 1.07
C PRO A 331 -4.77 -6.83 2.42
N LEU A 332 -4.24 -8.05 2.42
CA LEU A 332 -3.71 -8.68 3.65
C LEU A 332 -2.61 -7.84 4.32
N ARG A 333 -1.74 -7.18 3.54
CA ARG A 333 -0.61 -6.37 4.04
C ARG A 333 -0.45 -5.08 3.24
N ASN A 334 0.22 -4.09 3.85
CA ASN A 334 0.54 -2.82 3.19
C ASN A 334 1.70 -2.94 2.20
N ASN A 335 2.75 -3.69 2.55
CA ASN A 335 3.86 -3.95 1.63
C ASN A 335 3.42 -4.97 0.56
N VAL A 336 2.77 -4.47 -0.49
CA VAL A 336 2.34 -5.27 -1.64
C VAL A 336 3.52 -5.38 -2.62
N PHE A 337 3.92 -6.60 -2.96
CA PHE A 337 5.11 -6.80 -3.80
C PHE A 337 4.80 -6.70 -5.29
N ARG A 338 3.73 -7.36 -5.74
CA ARG A 338 3.21 -7.25 -7.11
C ARG A 338 1.70 -7.20 -7.12
N ILE A 339 1.18 -6.52 -8.13
CA ILE A 339 -0.24 -6.39 -8.40
C ILE A 339 -0.57 -6.81 -9.82
N LYS A 340 -1.80 -7.25 -10.03
CA LYS A 340 -2.32 -7.49 -11.38
C LYS A 340 -3.76 -7.00 -11.53
N ALA A 341 -3.95 -5.92 -12.26
CA ALA A 341 -5.23 -5.33 -12.60
C ALA A 341 -5.71 -5.86 -13.97
N VAL A 342 -6.84 -6.57 -13.99
CA VAL A 342 -7.47 -7.06 -15.22
C VAL A 342 -8.98 -6.91 -15.11
N SER A 343 -9.57 -6.19 -16.05
CA SER A 343 -11.02 -5.96 -16.11
C SER A 343 -11.60 -5.36 -14.81
N ASN A 344 -12.31 -6.14 -14.01
CA ASN A 344 -12.89 -5.74 -12.72
C ASN A 344 -12.18 -6.42 -11.52
N LEU A 345 -10.99 -6.97 -11.76
CA LEU A 345 -10.19 -7.72 -10.79
C LEU A 345 -8.88 -6.98 -10.50
N LEU A 346 -8.45 -7.04 -9.24
CA LEU A 346 -7.11 -6.67 -8.82
C LEU A 346 -6.55 -7.78 -7.93
N TRP A 347 -5.45 -8.39 -8.34
CA TRP A 347 -4.72 -9.38 -7.55
C TRP A 347 -3.54 -8.74 -6.84
N CYS A 348 -3.23 -9.21 -5.63
CA CYS A 348 -2.07 -8.77 -4.86
C CYS A 348 -1.35 -9.97 -4.24
N VAL A 349 -0.03 -9.99 -4.36
CA VAL A 349 0.86 -10.95 -3.70
C VAL A 349 1.91 -10.22 -2.85
N PHE A 350 2.36 -10.88 -1.79
CA PHE A 350 3.13 -10.26 -0.71
C PHE A 350 4.46 -10.96 -0.41
N GLY A 351 4.86 -11.96 -1.20
CA GLY A 351 6.21 -12.49 -1.11
C GLY A 351 7.23 -11.46 -1.58
N ASP A 352 8.52 -11.69 -1.38
CA ASP A 352 9.52 -10.74 -1.86
C ASP A 352 10.80 -11.41 -2.37
N TYR A 353 11.73 -10.54 -2.79
CA TYR A 353 13.15 -10.80 -2.81
C TYR A 353 13.90 -9.46 -2.72
N ASN A 354 15.11 -9.48 -2.17
CA ASN A 354 15.93 -8.27 -2.03
C ASN A 354 16.56 -7.84 -3.38
N GLY A 355 17.35 -6.75 -3.36
CA GLY A 355 18.06 -6.26 -4.54
C GLY A 355 18.96 -7.29 -5.24
N THR A 356 19.45 -8.33 -4.58
CA THR A 356 20.23 -9.40 -5.22
C THR A 356 19.40 -10.62 -5.63
N TYR A 357 18.07 -10.49 -5.65
CA TYR A 357 17.11 -11.58 -5.86
C TYR A 357 17.28 -12.71 -4.83
N ASN A 358 17.50 -12.35 -3.57
CA ASN A 358 17.46 -13.29 -2.45
C ASN A 358 16.07 -13.25 -1.79
N PRO A 359 15.30 -14.35 -1.77
CA PRO A 359 13.97 -14.41 -1.14
C PRO A 359 14.00 -14.70 0.36
N TYR A 360 15.19 -14.80 0.99
CA TYR A 360 15.31 -15.12 2.42
C TYR A 360 15.36 -13.86 3.30
N PRO A 361 14.72 -13.87 4.50
CA PRO A 361 13.87 -14.94 5.05
C PRO A 361 12.57 -15.13 4.25
N LEU A 362 12.12 -16.37 4.10
CA LEU A 362 10.99 -16.71 3.22
C LEU A 362 9.64 -16.27 3.78
N ASP A 363 8.84 -15.62 2.95
CA ASP A 363 7.48 -15.21 3.26
C ASP A 363 6.46 -16.36 3.16
N ALA A 364 5.49 -16.34 4.07
CA ALA A 364 4.39 -17.30 4.18
C ALA A 364 3.04 -16.59 4.20
N TYR A 365 2.73 -15.86 3.12
CA TYR A 365 1.50 -15.07 3.02
C TYR A 365 0.54 -15.63 1.97
N GLY A 366 -0.75 -15.36 2.20
CA GLY A 366 -1.82 -15.66 1.26
C GLY A 366 -1.87 -14.69 0.07
N ILE A 367 -2.95 -14.78 -0.70
CA ILE A 367 -3.19 -13.93 -1.87
C ILE A 367 -4.42 -13.05 -1.58
N SER A 368 -4.39 -11.78 -1.99
CA SER A 368 -5.59 -10.92 -1.94
C SER A 368 -6.13 -10.69 -3.33
N LYS A 369 -7.46 -10.66 -3.44
CA LYS A 369 -8.18 -10.40 -4.68
C LYS A 369 -9.30 -9.42 -4.40
N PHE A 370 -9.34 -8.32 -5.15
CA PHE A 370 -10.44 -7.36 -5.11
C PHE A 370 -11.30 -7.51 -6.35
N THR A 371 -12.62 -7.49 -6.16
CA THR A 371 -13.59 -7.39 -7.26
C THR A 371 -14.57 -6.26 -6.99
N THR A 372 -14.97 -5.51 -8.02
CA THR A 372 -15.89 -4.36 -7.86
C THR A 372 -17.24 -4.75 -7.23
N ASN A 373 -17.70 -6.00 -7.41
CA ASN A 373 -19.01 -6.44 -6.95
C ASN A 373 -19.02 -7.04 -5.54
N ILE A 374 -17.90 -7.64 -5.09
CA ILE A 374 -17.82 -8.35 -3.81
C ILE A 374 -16.95 -7.57 -2.80
N GLY A 375 -15.98 -6.79 -3.29
CA GLY A 375 -14.92 -6.21 -2.48
C GLY A 375 -13.71 -7.15 -2.40
N TRP A 376 -13.00 -7.07 -1.28
CA TRP A 376 -11.80 -7.87 -1.00
C TRP A 376 -12.16 -9.30 -0.57
N THR A 377 -11.45 -10.26 -1.14
CA THR A 377 -11.40 -11.67 -0.72
C THR A 377 -9.95 -12.13 -0.62
N HIS A 378 -9.72 -13.21 0.11
CA HIS A 378 -8.38 -13.72 0.38
C HIS A 378 -8.32 -15.23 0.18
N ILE A 379 -7.19 -15.71 -0.33
CA ILE A 379 -6.83 -17.13 -0.31
C ILE A 379 -5.80 -17.30 0.81
N PRO A 380 -6.14 -17.95 1.93
CA PRO A 380 -5.25 -18.10 3.07
C PRO A 380 -3.98 -18.87 2.72
N TYR A 381 -2.86 -18.55 3.37
CA TYR A 381 -1.59 -19.27 3.18
C TYR A 381 -1.73 -20.78 3.47
N SER A 382 -2.55 -21.15 4.45
CA SER A 382 -2.83 -22.54 4.81
C SER A 382 -3.45 -23.35 3.67
N GLU A 383 -4.12 -22.70 2.70
CA GLU A 383 -4.72 -23.33 1.53
C GLU A 383 -3.77 -23.40 0.32
N LEU A 384 -2.56 -22.83 0.43
CA LEU A 384 -1.57 -22.76 -0.65
C LEU A 384 -0.49 -23.85 -0.55
N SER A 385 -0.78 -24.95 0.15
CA SER A 385 0.13 -26.10 0.32
C SER A 385 1.55 -25.73 0.78
N GLY A 386 1.68 -24.66 1.58
CA GLY A 386 2.96 -24.18 2.10
C GLY A 386 3.84 -23.47 1.07
N ALA A 387 3.28 -23.02 -0.06
CA ALA A 387 4.01 -22.24 -1.06
C ALA A 387 4.51 -20.90 -0.49
N LYS A 388 5.77 -20.57 -0.75
CA LYS A 388 6.43 -19.41 -0.13
C LYS A 388 6.81 -18.36 -1.16
N SER A 389 7.01 -17.12 -0.72
CA SER A 389 7.52 -16.01 -1.56
C SER A 389 6.77 -15.92 -2.91
N LEU A 390 5.44 -15.72 -2.85
CA LEU A 390 4.61 -15.53 -4.05
C LEU A 390 4.87 -14.14 -4.63
N VAL A 391 5.33 -14.08 -5.88
CA VAL A 391 5.94 -12.85 -6.45
C VAL A 391 5.31 -12.38 -7.75
N TYR A 392 4.44 -13.14 -8.41
CA TYR A 392 3.81 -12.69 -9.66
C TYR A 392 2.47 -13.39 -9.91
N VAL A 393 1.50 -12.71 -10.51
CA VAL A 393 0.19 -13.29 -10.87
C VAL A 393 -0.09 -13.09 -12.34
N THR A 394 -0.44 -14.18 -13.03
CA THR A 394 -0.77 -14.22 -14.46
C THR A 394 -2.16 -14.84 -14.63
N PRO A 395 -3.23 -14.02 -14.63
CA PRO A 395 -4.57 -14.48 -14.96
C PRO A 395 -4.61 -15.07 -16.37
N HIS A 396 -5.39 -16.13 -16.56
CA HIS A 396 -5.58 -16.72 -17.88
C HIS A 396 -6.33 -15.73 -18.79
N PRO A 397 -5.86 -15.49 -20.03
CA PRO A 397 -6.34 -14.37 -20.87
C PRO A 397 -7.82 -14.48 -21.24
N THR A 398 -8.35 -15.69 -21.34
CA THR A 398 -9.75 -15.95 -21.75
C THR A 398 -10.59 -16.65 -20.69
N ASN A 399 -9.99 -17.10 -19.58
CA ASN A 399 -10.69 -17.85 -18.54
C ASN A 399 -10.44 -17.20 -17.18
N THR A 400 -11.33 -16.30 -16.78
CA THR A 400 -11.18 -15.50 -15.55
C THR A 400 -11.22 -16.32 -14.26
N LYS A 401 -11.51 -17.63 -14.35
CA LYS A 401 -11.48 -18.57 -13.21
C LYS A 401 -10.09 -19.15 -12.98
N VAL A 402 -9.19 -19.07 -13.95
CA VAL A 402 -7.85 -19.65 -13.86
C VAL A 402 -6.82 -18.53 -13.75
N ALA A 403 -5.91 -18.66 -12.80
CA ALA A 403 -4.75 -17.80 -12.66
C ALA A 403 -3.52 -18.62 -12.27
N TYR A 404 -2.37 -18.18 -12.72
CA TYR A 404 -1.10 -18.76 -12.34
C TYR A 404 -0.34 -17.81 -11.42
N VAL A 405 0.27 -18.35 -10.37
CA VAL A 405 1.01 -17.56 -9.38
C VAL A 405 2.44 -18.05 -9.33
N SER A 406 3.38 -17.20 -9.71
CA SER A 406 4.80 -17.49 -9.64
C SER A 406 5.30 -17.34 -8.21
N SER A 407 6.18 -18.24 -7.80
CA SER A 407 6.84 -18.25 -6.50
C SER A 407 8.35 -18.23 -6.67
N TYR A 408 9.02 -17.38 -5.91
CA TYR A 408 10.47 -17.29 -5.86
C TYR A 408 11.10 -18.29 -4.88
N PHE A 409 10.44 -19.43 -4.66
CA PHE A 409 10.94 -20.54 -3.85
C PHE A 409 10.30 -21.88 -4.25
N THR A 410 8.99 -21.92 -4.44
CA THR A 410 8.21 -23.15 -4.65
C THR A 410 8.09 -23.53 -6.13
N GLY A 411 8.04 -22.57 -7.06
CA GLY A 411 7.77 -22.81 -8.47
C GLY A 411 6.54 -22.05 -8.98
N LEU A 412 5.58 -22.75 -9.59
CA LEU A 412 4.38 -22.14 -10.17
C LEU A 412 3.12 -22.79 -9.59
N LEU A 413 2.19 -21.99 -9.09
CA LEU A 413 0.89 -22.45 -8.61
C LEU A 413 -0.16 -22.21 -9.68
N GLN A 414 -1.10 -23.14 -9.84
CA GLN A 414 -2.32 -22.94 -10.63
C GLN A 414 -3.52 -22.84 -9.69
N LEU A 415 -4.24 -21.74 -9.80
CA LEU A 415 -5.51 -21.51 -9.12
C LEU A 415 -6.65 -21.72 -10.11
N GLU A 416 -7.70 -22.42 -9.66
CA GLU A 416 -8.97 -22.53 -10.38
C GLU A 416 -10.13 -22.20 -9.43
N ASN A 417 -10.94 -21.20 -9.79
CA ASN A 417 -11.99 -20.62 -8.95
C ASN A 417 -11.47 -20.21 -7.55
N ASP A 418 -10.30 -19.57 -7.51
CA ASP A 418 -9.64 -19.11 -6.27
C ASP A 418 -9.23 -20.25 -5.31
N VAL A 419 -9.21 -21.50 -5.79
CA VAL A 419 -8.72 -22.68 -5.05
C VAL A 419 -7.43 -23.19 -5.72
N LEU A 420 -6.46 -23.61 -4.91
CA LEU A 420 -5.24 -24.24 -5.42
C LEU A 420 -5.58 -25.57 -6.12
N ALA A 421 -5.36 -25.62 -7.43
CA ALA A 421 -5.59 -26.80 -8.26
C ALA A 421 -4.33 -27.67 -8.39
N GLU A 422 -3.17 -27.05 -8.61
CA GLU A 422 -1.90 -27.77 -8.79
C GLU A 422 -0.71 -26.88 -8.38
N THR A 423 0.37 -27.52 -7.93
CA THR A 423 1.66 -26.85 -7.68
C THR A 423 2.74 -27.49 -8.54
N TYR A 424 3.27 -26.73 -9.49
CA TYR A 424 4.34 -27.14 -10.38
C TYR A 424 5.70 -26.82 -9.77
N THR A 425 6.50 -27.88 -9.62
CA THR A 425 7.83 -27.86 -9.04
C THR A 425 8.82 -28.56 -9.98
N PRO A 426 10.14 -28.46 -9.75
CA PRO A 426 11.10 -29.26 -10.50
C PRO A 426 10.79 -30.77 -10.45
N GLN A 427 10.34 -31.28 -9.30
CA GLN A 427 10.05 -32.70 -9.12
C GLN A 427 8.96 -33.25 -10.04
N ASN A 428 7.90 -32.49 -10.33
CA ASN A 428 6.76 -32.96 -11.14
C ASN A 428 6.73 -32.42 -12.57
N THR A 429 7.54 -31.41 -12.91
CA THR A 429 7.60 -30.86 -14.28
C THR A 429 8.84 -31.29 -15.06
N SER A 430 9.95 -31.60 -14.38
CA SER A 430 11.24 -31.83 -15.03
C SER A 430 11.43 -33.26 -15.58
N THR A 431 10.41 -33.84 -16.23
CA THR A 431 10.62 -35.09 -16.97
C THR A 431 11.65 -34.85 -18.08
N ASN A 432 12.83 -35.47 -17.98
CA ASN A 432 13.98 -35.28 -18.87
C ASN A 432 14.52 -33.84 -18.96
N GLY A 433 14.34 -33.02 -17.91
CA GLY A 433 14.88 -31.65 -17.88
C GLY A 433 14.09 -30.65 -18.73
N SER A 434 12.83 -30.95 -19.05
CA SER A 434 11.98 -30.11 -19.92
C SER A 434 11.10 -29.10 -19.19
N GLY A 435 11.00 -29.18 -17.87
CA GLY A 435 10.18 -28.29 -17.04
C GLY A 435 10.99 -27.32 -16.18
N LEU A 436 10.44 -26.97 -15.01
CA LEU A 436 11.11 -26.13 -14.02
C LEU A 436 12.36 -26.84 -13.49
N GLN A 437 13.39 -26.05 -13.19
CA GLN A 437 14.65 -26.52 -12.65
C GLN A 437 14.89 -25.98 -11.24
N GLN A 438 15.64 -26.77 -10.46
CA GLN A 438 16.08 -26.35 -9.14
C GLN A 438 17.07 -25.18 -9.26
N ALA A 439 16.93 -24.18 -8.40
CA ALA A 439 17.87 -23.09 -8.28
C ALA A 439 19.25 -23.60 -7.84
N THR A 440 20.29 -23.18 -8.56
CA THR A 440 21.68 -23.53 -8.27
C THR A 440 22.08 -22.95 -6.93
N GLY A 441 22.57 -23.81 -6.02
CA GLY A 441 22.89 -23.43 -4.64
C GLY A 441 21.68 -23.22 -3.73
N GLY A 442 20.45 -23.43 -4.23
CA GLY A 442 19.22 -23.40 -3.43
C GLY A 442 18.95 -24.72 -2.69
N ALA A 443 17.93 -24.69 -1.83
CA ALA A 443 17.43 -25.86 -1.13
C ALA A 443 16.90 -26.93 -2.12
N PRO A 444 16.78 -28.21 -1.70
CA PRO A 444 16.18 -29.25 -2.53
C PRO A 444 14.78 -28.84 -3.03
N ASN A 445 14.54 -29.03 -4.32
CA ASN A 445 13.28 -28.65 -5.01
C ASN A 445 12.95 -27.15 -5.01
N GLU A 446 13.86 -26.28 -4.56
CA GLU A 446 13.69 -24.82 -4.66
C GLU A 446 13.70 -24.40 -6.12
N SER A 447 12.64 -23.74 -6.58
CA SER A 447 12.54 -23.18 -7.92
C SER A 447 12.10 -21.73 -7.85
N ARG A 448 12.85 -20.87 -8.52
CA ARG A 448 12.66 -19.41 -8.47
C ARG A 448 12.00 -18.94 -9.76
N VAL A 449 10.68 -18.95 -9.78
CA VAL A 449 9.87 -18.49 -10.91
C VAL A 449 9.43 -17.05 -10.67
N ASN A 450 9.59 -16.19 -11.67
CA ASN A 450 9.21 -14.78 -11.57
C ASN A 450 8.23 -14.39 -12.69
N GLY A 451 8.62 -13.52 -13.62
CA GLY A 451 7.75 -13.06 -14.71
C GLY A 451 7.23 -14.22 -15.54
N SER A 452 5.91 -14.26 -15.70
CA SER A 452 5.22 -15.18 -16.60
C SER A 452 4.25 -14.42 -17.51
N ALA A 453 4.04 -14.94 -18.71
CA ALA A 453 3.19 -14.31 -19.72
C ALA A 453 2.61 -15.37 -20.68
N PHE A 454 1.37 -15.18 -21.08
CA PHE A 454 0.77 -15.98 -22.17
C PHE A 454 1.17 -15.42 -23.53
N ASP A 455 1.52 -16.30 -24.46
CA ASP A 455 1.59 -15.95 -25.87
C ASP A 455 0.21 -16.04 -26.55
N ARG A 456 0.15 -15.61 -27.82
CA ARG A 456 -1.10 -15.63 -28.62
C ARG A 456 -1.65 -17.04 -28.87
N ASN A 457 -0.84 -18.07 -28.69
CA ASN A 457 -1.22 -19.48 -28.87
C ASN A 457 -1.70 -20.12 -27.55
N GLY A 458 -1.71 -19.36 -26.45
CA GLY A 458 -2.10 -19.85 -25.12
C GLY A 458 -1.00 -20.63 -24.41
N ASN A 459 0.26 -20.54 -24.85
CA ASN A 459 1.37 -21.11 -24.09
C ASN A 459 1.76 -20.13 -22.96
N LEU A 460 1.93 -20.65 -21.75
CA LEU A 460 2.42 -19.89 -20.60
C LEU A 460 3.95 -19.96 -20.57
N TRP A 461 4.60 -18.85 -20.87
CA TRP A 461 6.04 -18.68 -20.74
C TRP A 461 6.37 -18.14 -19.36
N MET A 462 7.51 -18.56 -18.80
CA MET A 462 7.95 -18.12 -17.48
C MET A 462 9.47 -18.18 -17.36
N THR A 463 10.02 -17.33 -16.49
CA THR A 463 11.44 -17.34 -16.16
C THR A 463 11.74 -18.30 -15.01
N ASN A 464 12.93 -18.90 -15.01
CA ASN A 464 13.43 -19.76 -13.93
C ASN A 464 14.83 -19.29 -13.52
N SER A 465 14.92 -18.51 -12.45
CA SER A 465 16.18 -17.95 -11.96
C SER A 465 17.12 -19.03 -11.41
N LEU A 466 18.43 -18.74 -11.49
CA LEU A 466 19.53 -19.60 -11.03
C LEU A 466 19.51 -21.02 -11.63
N ALA A 467 18.95 -21.18 -12.82
CA ALA A 467 18.88 -22.43 -13.56
C ALA A 467 19.60 -22.34 -14.91
N GLU A 468 20.01 -23.48 -15.45
CA GLU A 468 20.63 -23.56 -16.79
C GLU A 468 19.62 -23.17 -17.87
N LYS A 469 18.40 -23.71 -17.73
CA LYS A 469 17.28 -23.42 -18.60
C LYS A 469 16.41 -22.32 -18.00
N GLY A 470 16.89 -21.09 -18.13
CA GLY A 470 16.28 -19.90 -17.54
C GLY A 470 14.92 -19.48 -18.13
N LEU A 471 14.51 -20.05 -19.26
CA LEU A 471 13.21 -19.81 -19.89
C LEU A 471 12.45 -21.13 -20.06
N VAL A 472 11.24 -21.19 -19.52
CA VAL A 472 10.38 -22.38 -19.53
C VAL A 472 9.03 -22.02 -20.14
N VAL A 473 8.43 -22.96 -20.87
CA VAL A 473 7.09 -22.83 -21.44
C VAL A 473 6.24 -24.04 -21.06
N MET A 474 5.04 -23.76 -20.57
CA MET A 474 3.97 -24.74 -20.41
C MET A 474 2.94 -24.53 -21.53
N ARG A 475 2.84 -25.51 -22.41
CA ARG A 475 1.85 -25.54 -23.51
C ARG A 475 0.51 -26.07 -23.00
N PRO A 476 -0.62 -25.79 -23.71
CA PRO A 476 -1.90 -26.40 -23.41
C PRO A 476 -1.80 -27.93 -23.26
N GLY A 477 -2.42 -28.48 -22.23
CA GLY A 477 -2.30 -29.91 -21.88
C GLY A 477 -1.08 -30.27 -21.02
N ASN A 478 -0.47 -29.28 -20.35
CA ASN A 478 0.64 -29.45 -19.41
C ASN A 478 1.91 -30.07 -20.04
N GLN A 479 2.19 -29.73 -21.30
CA GLN A 479 3.44 -30.11 -21.95
C GLN A 479 4.51 -29.05 -21.71
N TRP A 480 5.65 -29.49 -21.19
CA TRP A 480 6.73 -28.61 -20.76
C TRP A 480 7.90 -28.62 -21.74
N GLN A 481 8.46 -27.44 -21.99
CA GLN A 481 9.72 -27.27 -22.70
C GLN A 481 10.54 -26.17 -22.02
N ALA A 482 11.86 -26.32 -22.03
CA ALA A 482 12.77 -25.38 -21.38
C ALA A 482 14.00 -25.11 -22.27
N TYR A 483 14.46 -23.86 -22.27
CA TYR A 483 15.50 -23.35 -23.16
C TYR A 483 16.71 -22.83 -22.35
N SER A 484 17.91 -23.23 -22.77
CA SER A 484 19.15 -22.81 -22.12
C SER A 484 19.49 -21.37 -22.47
N MET A 485 19.82 -20.57 -21.45
CA MET A 485 20.30 -19.20 -21.63
C MET A 485 21.83 -19.13 -21.73
N ALA A 486 22.54 -20.25 -21.57
CA ALA A 486 24.00 -20.33 -21.62
C ALA A 486 24.66 -19.64 -22.84
N PRO A 487 24.07 -19.64 -24.07
CA PRO A 487 24.70 -19.00 -25.23
C PRO A 487 25.00 -17.50 -25.10
N VAL A 488 24.32 -16.79 -24.18
CA VAL A 488 24.50 -15.34 -23.97
C VAL A 488 24.95 -14.99 -22.54
N MET A 489 25.39 -15.99 -21.78
CA MET A 489 25.75 -15.85 -20.36
C MET A 489 27.24 -16.09 -20.14
N ASN A 490 27.89 -15.20 -19.39
CA ASN A 490 29.29 -15.35 -19.01
C ASN A 490 29.51 -16.50 -18.01
N VAL A 491 28.57 -16.66 -17.08
CA VAL A 491 28.57 -17.75 -16.10
C VAL A 491 27.18 -18.37 -16.07
N ALA A 492 27.09 -19.66 -16.41
CA ALA A 492 25.84 -20.39 -16.37
C ALA A 492 25.23 -20.39 -14.96
N ASN A 493 23.90 -20.40 -14.89
CA ASN A 493 23.13 -20.62 -13.66
C ASN A 493 23.29 -19.55 -12.56
N THR A 494 23.82 -18.37 -12.90
CA THR A 494 24.00 -17.26 -11.93
C THR A 494 22.95 -16.16 -12.07
N ASN A 495 22.20 -16.15 -13.17
CA ASN A 495 21.29 -15.06 -13.49
C ASN A 495 19.95 -15.21 -12.76
N SER A 496 19.40 -14.08 -12.33
CA SER A 496 18.03 -13.95 -11.85
C SER A 496 17.24 -13.05 -12.78
N TYR A 497 15.98 -13.38 -12.98
CA TYR A 497 15.10 -12.70 -13.92
C TYR A 497 13.95 -11.99 -13.19
N SER A 498 13.48 -10.87 -13.77
CA SER A 498 12.27 -10.16 -13.34
C SER A 498 11.11 -10.35 -14.32
N LYS A 499 10.65 -9.28 -14.97
CA LYS A 499 9.52 -9.28 -15.91
C LYS A 499 9.89 -10.01 -17.21
N LEU A 500 8.91 -10.72 -17.76
CA LEU A 500 8.96 -11.37 -19.06
C LEU A 500 7.91 -10.72 -19.96
N LEU A 501 8.31 -10.25 -21.13
CA LEU A 501 7.39 -9.72 -22.15
C LEU A 501 7.45 -10.57 -23.41
N ILE A 502 6.34 -10.62 -24.14
CA ILE A 502 6.26 -11.26 -25.46
C ILE A 502 5.82 -10.19 -26.45
N ASP A 503 6.67 -9.90 -27.43
CA ASP A 503 6.38 -8.89 -28.44
C ASP A 503 5.45 -9.40 -29.55
N LYS A 504 5.09 -8.51 -30.47
CA LYS A 504 4.22 -8.83 -31.61
C LYS A 504 4.80 -9.87 -32.58
N ASN A 505 6.12 -10.10 -32.55
CA ASN A 505 6.87 -11.07 -33.35
C ASN A 505 7.08 -12.41 -32.61
N SER A 506 6.42 -12.57 -31.45
CA SER A 506 6.59 -13.71 -30.54
C SER A 506 7.97 -13.81 -29.90
N THR A 507 8.80 -12.76 -29.94
CA THR A 507 10.08 -12.71 -29.24
C THR A 507 9.84 -12.48 -27.75
N LYS A 508 10.52 -13.26 -26.92
CA LYS A 508 10.49 -13.17 -25.46
C LYS A 508 11.60 -12.24 -25.03
N TRP A 509 11.26 -11.21 -24.28
CA TRP A 509 12.20 -10.26 -23.70
C TRP A 509 12.25 -10.48 -22.20
N LEU A 510 13.44 -10.77 -21.68
CA LEU A 510 13.70 -11.08 -20.28
C LEU A 510 14.60 -9.99 -19.68
N ALA A 511 14.17 -9.37 -18.60
CA ALA A 511 15.02 -8.53 -17.76
C ALA A 511 15.79 -9.39 -16.74
N SER A 512 17.07 -9.07 -16.49
CA SER A 512 17.91 -9.85 -15.60
C SER A 512 19.04 -9.04 -14.93
N ASN A 513 19.55 -9.54 -13.79
CA ASN A 513 20.55 -8.81 -13.00
C ASN A 513 22.00 -8.93 -13.50
N TYR A 514 22.35 -10.05 -14.15
CA TYR A 514 23.70 -10.29 -14.68
C TYR A 514 23.72 -10.59 -16.19
N GLY A 515 22.54 -10.60 -16.82
CA GLY A 515 22.39 -10.84 -18.26
C GLY A 515 21.89 -9.63 -19.04
N GLY A 516 21.68 -8.47 -18.41
CA GLY A 516 21.04 -7.33 -19.09
C GLY A 516 19.63 -7.70 -19.56
N VAL A 517 19.32 -7.36 -20.81
CA VAL A 517 18.09 -7.82 -21.48
C VAL A 517 18.42 -8.95 -22.44
N ILE A 518 17.67 -10.05 -22.35
CA ILE A 518 17.80 -11.20 -23.26
C ILE A 518 16.55 -11.28 -24.14
N GLY A 519 16.75 -11.27 -25.46
CA GLY A 519 15.74 -11.56 -26.46
C GLY A 519 15.85 -13.01 -26.93
N PHE A 520 14.73 -13.74 -27.00
CA PHE A 520 14.68 -15.13 -27.44
C PHE A 520 13.50 -15.39 -28.39
N ASN A 521 13.71 -16.10 -29.50
CA ASN A 521 12.63 -16.50 -30.39
C ASN A 521 12.86 -17.91 -30.96
N GLU A 522 12.02 -18.85 -30.54
CA GLU A 522 12.01 -20.25 -30.97
C GLU A 522 11.66 -20.45 -32.45
N ASN A 523 11.02 -19.47 -33.10
CA ASN A 523 10.65 -19.55 -34.51
C ASN A 523 11.83 -19.23 -35.45
N TYR A 524 12.94 -18.74 -34.91
CA TYR A 524 14.13 -18.33 -35.66
C TYR A 524 15.34 -19.18 -35.24
N ASP A 525 15.20 -20.51 -35.29
CA ASP A 525 16.26 -21.46 -34.88
C ASP A 525 16.77 -21.18 -33.46
N ASN A 526 15.83 -20.93 -32.53
CA ASN A 526 16.13 -20.54 -31.15
C ASN A 526 17.08 -19.32 -31.04
N LYS A 527 16.99 -18.36 -31.98
CA LYS A 527 17.76 -17.12 -31.96
C LYS A 527 17.68 -16.47 -30.58
N ILE A 528 18.85 -16.10 -30.07
CA ILE A 528 19.02 -15.48 -28.76
C ILE A 528 20.02 -14.33 -28.89
N LEU A 529 19.64 -13.15 -28.42
CA LEU A 529 20.49 -11.95 -28.39
C LEU A 529 20.46 -11.34 -26.99
N LYS A 530 21.50 -10.60 -26.64
CA LYS A 530 21.61 -9.89 -25.38
C LYS A 530 21.90 -8.40 -25.61
N ILE A 531 21.36 -7.56 -24.74
CA ILE A 531 21.70 -6.14 -24.58
C ILE A 531 22.37 -6.00 -23.21
N SER A 532 23.61 -5.52 -23.19
CA SER A 532 24.47 -5.45 -22.01
C SER A 532 25.06 -4.05 -21.81
N GLU A 533 25.83 -3.90 -20.73
CA GLU A 533 26.61 -2.70 -20.41
C GLU A 533 27.78 -2.49 -21.39
N GLY A 534 27.99 -1.24 -21.78
CA GLY A 534 29.07 -0.84 -22.71
C GLY A 534 28.57 -0.55 -24.13
N SER A 535 29.20 0.43 -24.81
CA SER A 535 28.79 0.90 -26.14
C SER A 535 28.73 -0.20 -27.20
N ASP A 536 29.64 -1.16 -27.08
CA ASP A 536 29.85 -2.23 -28.05
C ASP A 536 29.06 -3.50 -27.72
N GLU A 537 28.28 -3.49 -26.62
CA GLU A 537 27.56 -4.66 -26.11
C GLU A 537 26.06 -4.38 -25.87
N GLY A 538 25.58 -3.21 -26.28
CA GLY A 538 24.15 -2.84 -26.24
C GLY A 538 23.84 -1.51 -25.55
N ASN A 539 24.85 -0.88 -24.94
CA ASN A 539 24.83 0.47 -24.39
C ASN A 539 23.91 0.65 -23.17
N LEU A 540 23.74 -0.37 -22.33
CA LEU A 540 23.14 -0.19 -21.00
C LEU A 540 24.08 0.61 -20.07
N PRO A 541 23.54 1.43 -19.15
CA PRO A 541 24.35 2.13 -18.15
C PRO A 541 24.90 1.16 -17.09
N VAL A 542 24.18 0.08 -16.82
CA VAL A 542 24.60 -1.04 -15.96
C VAL A 542 23.88 -2.30 -16.43
N ILE A 543 24.52 -3.46 -16.25
CA ILE A 543 23.96 -4.76 -16.67
C ILE A 543 22.72 -5.20 -15.88
N ASP A 544 22.46 -4.60 -14.73
CA ASP A 544 21.37 -4.97 -13.83
C ASP A 544 20.04 -4.34 -14.26
N VAL A 545 19.26 -5.09 -15.04
CA VAL A 545 17.96 -4.67 -15.57
C VAL A 545 16.83 -5.15 -14.67
N ARG A 546 15.91 -4.25 -14.34
CA ARG A 546 14.85 -4.47 -13.36
C ARG A 546 13.46 -4.41 -13.95
N ALA A 547 13.26 -3.52 -14.92
CA ALA A 547 11.99 -3.29 -15.57
C ALA A 547 12.15 -3.25 -17.08
N ILE A 548 11.15 -3.77 -17.80
CA ILE A 548 11.04 -3.64 -19.24
C ILE A 548 9.57 -3.38 -19.61
N ALA A 549 9.34 -2.59 -20.66
CA ALA A 549 8.03 -2.36 -21.23
C ALA A 549 8.12 -2.16 -22.75
N ILE A 550 7.22 -2.77 -23.52
CA ILE A 550 7.11 -2.52 -24.96
C ILE A 550 6.03 -1.48 -25.16
N ASP A 551 6.39 -0.35 -25.77
CA ASP A 551 5.45 0.72 -26.04
C ASP A 551 4.67 0.52 -27.35
N ARG A 552 3.69 1.37 -27.61
CA ARG A 552 2.82 1.30 -28.80
C ARG A 552 3.54 1.62 -30.11
N ARG A 553 4.80 2.07 -30.06
CA ARG A 553 5.67 2.29 -31.21
C ARG A 553 6.66 1.12 -31.40
N ASN A 554 6.44 0.01 -30.68
CA ASN A 554 7.33 -1.16 -30.67
C ASN A 554 8.73 -0.84 -30.14
N GLN A 555 8.89 0.21 -29.32
CA GLN A 555 10.15 0.51 -28.64
C GLN A 555 10.20 -0.27 -27.33
N LEU A 556 11.35 -0.86 -27.00
CA LEU A 556 11.55 -1.49 -25.69
C LEU A 556 12.15 -0.45 -24.74
N TRP A 557 11.38 -0.09 -23.72
CA TRP A 557 11.82 0.73 -22.59
C TRP A 557 12.48 -0.19 -21.57
N ILE A 558 13.71 0.14 -21.16
CA ILE A 558 14.56 -0.71 -20.32
C ILE A 558 14.99 0.10 -19.10
N GLY A 559 14.45 -0.25 -17.94
CA GLY A 559 14.81 0.33 -16.65
C GLY A 559 15.85 -0.53 -15.94
N THR A 560 16.98 0.08 -15.60
CA THR A 560 18.08 -0.55 -14.85
C THR A 560 18.11 -0.04 -13.41
N SER A 561 19.02 -0.58 -12.59
CA SER A 561 19.30 -0.03 -11.27
C SER A 561 20.01 1.35 -11.30
N GLN A 562 20.41 1.85 -12.47
CA GLN A 562 21.11 3.15 -12.64
C GLN A 562 20.62 3.97 -13.85
N GLY A 563 19.37 3.77 -14.28
CA GLY A 563 18.71 4.64 -15.26
C GLY A 563 18.00 3.90 -16.40
N LEU A 564 17.69 4.64 -17.47
CA LEU A 564 16.81 4.19 -18.55
C LEU A 564 17.54 4.08 -19.89
N ARG A 565 17.17 3.09 -20.70
CA ARG A 565 17.55 2.97 -22.11
C ARG A 565 16.38 2.56 -22.99
N ILE A 566 16.44 2.93 -24.26
CA ILE A 566 15.44 2.58 -25.26
C ILE A 566 16.06 1.77 -26.39
N LEU A 567 15.52 0.58 -26.66
CA LEU A 567 15.71 -0.08 -27.95
C LEU A 567 14.74 0.56 -28.96
N PRO A 568 15.23 1.15 -30.06
CA PRO A 568 14.37 1.89 -31.00
C PRO A 568 13.26 1.07 -31.64
N SER A 569 13.46 -0.24 -31.81
CA SER A 569 12.44 -1.17 -32.31
C SER A 569 12.77 -2.60 -31.88
N VAL A 570 11.78 -3.33 -31.37
CA VAL A 570 11.90 -4.78 -31.12
C VAL A 570 12.01 -5.59 -32.42
N ASP A 571 11.60 -5.03 -33.56
CA ASP A 571 11.71 -5.69 -34.88
C ASP A 571 13.18 -5.91 -35.30
N ASN A 572 14.10 -5.10 -34.77
CA ASN A 572 15.54 -5.25 -35.01
C ASN A 572 16.06 -6.62 -34.57
N PHE A 573 15.39 -7.28 -33.62
CA PHE A 573 15.74 -8.64 -33.21
C PHE A 573 15.72 -9.62 -34.38
N LEU A 574 14.87 -9.42 -35.39
CA LEU A 574 14.70 -10.35 -36.50
C LEU A 574 15.91 -10.34 -37.43
N THR A 575 16.45 -9.16 -37.74
CA THR A 575 17.49 -8.97 -38.76
C THR A 575 18.89 -8.80 -38.17
N GLU A 576 19.01 -8.16 -37.02
CA GLU A 576 20.32 -7.81 -36.47
C GLU A 576 20.96 -8.97 -35.71
N THR A 577 22.29 -8.97 -35.62
CA THR A 577 23.07 -9.86 -34.76
C THR A 577 23.45 -9.22 -33.43
N GLN A 578 23.21 -7.92 -33.28
CA GLN A 578 23.47 -7.14 -32.09
C GLN A 578 22.43 -6.02 -31.98
N LEU A 579 22.00 -5.73 -30.76
CA LEU A 579 21.00 -4.71 -30.46
C LEU A 579 21.65 -3.59 -29.66
N THR A 580 21.45 -2.35 -30.09
CA THR A 580 21.99 -1.16 -29.41
C THR A 580 20.85 -0.27 -28.93
N THR A 581 20.99 0.22 -27.70
CA THR A 581 20.02 1.09 -27.06
C THR A 581 20.53 2.52 -26.95
N ASN A 582 19.61 3.48 -26.81
CA ASN A 582 19.94 4.89 -26.70
C ASN A 582 19.40 5.48 -25.39
N PRO A 583 20.11 6.44 -24.78
CA PRO A 583 19.56 7.25 -23.72
C PRO A 583 18.50 8.22 -24.27
N ILE A 584 17.65 8.72 -23.38
CA ILE A 584 16.82 9.90 -23.66
C ILE A 584 17.52 11.09 -23.01
N ILE A 585 17.92 12.07 -23.80
CA ILE A 585 18.51 13.32 -23.29
C ILE A 585 17.39 14.32 -23.05
N ILE A 586 17.35 14.88 -21.85
CA ILE A 586 16.44 15.96 -21.44
C ILE A 586 17.27 17.20 -21.07
N LEU A 587 16.62 18.36 -21.11
CA LEU A 587 17.20 19.62 -20.63
C LEU A 587 16.54 19.98 -19.29
N GLU A 588 17.34 20.06 -18.24
CA GLU A 588 16.91 20.59 -16.94
C GLU A 588 17.79 21.80 -16.61
N GLU A 589 17.19 22.97 -16.42
CA GLU A 589 17.91 24.25 -16.22
C GLU A 589 18.99 24.51 -17.29
N ASP A 590 18.66 24.24 -18.56
CA ASP A 590 19.56 24.34 -19.72
C ASP A 590 20.76 23.36 -19.72
N LEU A 591 20.82 22.40 -18.77
CA LEU A 591 21.81 21.34 -18.73
C LEU A 591 21.26 20.06 -19.38
N ALA A 592 21.99 19.53 -20.37
CA ALA A 592 21.68 18.25 -20.98
C ALA A 592 22.08 17.10 -20.06
N GLN A 593 21.12 16.25 -19.72
CA GLN A 593 21.34 15.04 -18.92
C GLN A 593 20.46 13.88 -19.38
N GLU A 594 20.81 12.66 -18.97
CA GLU A 594 19.99 11.49 -19.25
C GLU A 594 18.74 11.47 -18.36
N LEU A 595 17.58 11.16 -18.96
CA LEU A 595 16.35 10.93 -18.21
C LEU A 595 16.56 9.76 -17.23
N PHE A 596 16.24 10.00 -15.95
CA PHE A 596 16.44 9.05 -14.85
C PHE A 596 17.89 8.65 -14.60
N PHE A 597 18.85 9.54 -14.89
CA PHE A 597 20.26 9.30 -14.60
C PHE A 597 20.48 8.81 -13.16
N ASN A 598 21.15 7.65 -13.02
CA ASN A 598 21.47 7.00 -11.76
C ASN A 598 20.26 6.68 -10.84
N GLN A 599 19.05 6.63 -11.40
CA GLN A 599 17.85 6.20 -10.67
C GLN A 599 17.67 4.69 -10.76
N PHE A 600 17.34 4.06 -9.64
CA PHE A 600 16.91 2.65 -9.62
C PHE A 600 15.45 2.57 -10.06
N ILE A 601 15.23 2.14 -11.30
CA ILE A 601 13.88 1.93 -11.85
C ILE A 601 13.37 0.55 -11.45
N THR A 602 12.24 0.50 -10.75
CA THR A 602 11.64 -0.75 -10.26
C THR A 602 10.55 -1.26 -11.21
N ASP A 603 9.88 -0.35 -11.91
CA ASP A 603 8.85 -0.72 -12.86
C ASP A 603 8.61 0.32 -13.97
N ILE A 604 8.10 -0.14 -15.11
CA ILE A 604 7.67 0.70 -16.24
C ILE A 604 6.36 0.12 -16.79
N GLU A 605 5.32 0.94 -16.87
CA GLU A 605 4.04 0.59 -17.50
C GLU A 605 3.64 1.63 -18.56
N VAL A 606 3.02 1.16 -19.64
CA VAL A 606 2.65 2.01 -20.79
C VAL A 606 1.15 2.24 -20.81
N ASP A 607 0.73 3.50 -20.69
CA ASP A 607 -0.69 3.85 -20.66
C ASP A 607 -1.35 3.84 -22.05
N GLY A 608 -2.67 4.04 -22.06
CA GLY A 608 -3.46 4.11 -23.28
C GLY A 608 -2.97 5.15 -24.29
N SER A 609 -2.35 6.24 -23.84
CA SER A 609 -1.84 7.36 -24.65
C SER A 609 -0.35 7.24 -24.98
N ASN A 610 0.25 6.07 -24.74
CA ASN A 610 1.67 5.78 -24.89
C ASN A 610 2.60 6.55 -23.95
N ASN A 611 2.09 7.18 -22.88
CA ASN A 611 2.93 7.71 -21.82
C ASN A 611 3.49 6.56 -20.98
N LYS A 612 4.59 6.81 -20.29
CA LYS A 612 5.23 5.82 -19.42
C LYS A 612 5.04 6.21 -17.97
N TRP A 613 4.40 5.33 -17.22
CA TRP A 613 4.48 5.33 -15.76
C TRP A 613 5.77 4.63 -15.37
N VAL A 614 6.61 5.29 -14.57
CA VAL A 614 7.90 4.78 -14.12
C VAL A 614 7.93 4.78 -12.60
N GLY A 615 8.07 3.61 -12.01
CA GLY A 615 8.29 3.42 -10.58
C GLY A 615 9.78 3.40 -10.26
N THR A 616 10.14 3.93 -9.09
CA THR A 616 11.53 3.95 -8.63
C THR A 616 11.66 3.38 -7.22
N ALA A 617 12.88 2.97 -6.84
CA ALA A 617 13.14 2.42 -5.51
C ALA A 617 13.16 3.47 -4.39
N GLY A 618 12.99 4.77 -4.69
CA GLY A 618 13.05 5.81 -3.65
C GLY A 618 12.72 7.24 -4.07
N ALA A 619 12.50 7.51 -5.36
CA ALA A 619 12.12 8.83 -5.86
C ALA A 619 10.60 8.93 -6.17
N GLY A 620 9.81 7.92 -5.79
CA GLY A 620 8.38 7.86 -6.08
C GLY A 620 8.07 7.40 -7.51
N ALA A 621 6.97 7.90 -8.07
CA ALA A 621 6.46 7.52 -9.38
C ALA A 621 6.41 8.71 -10.35
N PHE A 622 6.71 8.46 -11.62
CA PHE A 622 6.73 9.47 -12.67
C PHE A 622 5.77 9.09 -13.79
N LEU A 623 5.13 10.08 -14.41
CA LEU A 623 4.47 9.94 -15.71
C LEU A 623 5.25 10.77 -16.72
N VAL A 624 5.87 10.13 -17.71
CA VAL A 624 6.58 10.81 -18.79
C VAL A 624 5.87 10.66 -20.13
N SER A 625 6.00 11.67 -20.98
CA SER A 625 5.40 11.70 -22.31
C SER A 625 5.87 10.55 -23.21
N PRO A 626 5.23 10.33 -24.39
CA PRO A 626 5.56 9.18 -25.22
C PRO A 626 7.00 9.11 -25.72
N ASN A 627 7.73 10.23 -25.75
CA ASN A 627 9.15 10.28 -26.10
C ASN A 627 10.07 10.50 -24.88
N GLY A 628 9.52 10.54 -23.66
CA GLY A 628 10.27 10.79 -22.42
C GLY A 628 10.80 12.21 -22.26
N GLN A 629 10.43 13.15 -23.14
CA GLN A 629 10.97 14.53 -23.13
C GLN A 629 10.26 15.45 -22.14
N GLU A 630 9.12 15.03 -21.59
CA GLU A 630 8.31 15.84 -20.67
C GLU A 630 7.86 14.94 -19.51
N THR A 631 8.13 15.39 -18.29
CA THR A 631 7.57 14.81 -17.06
C THR A 631 6.22 15.48 -16.78
N LYS A 632 5.13 14.72 -16.96
CA LYS A 632 3.75 15.19 -16.75
C LYS A 632 3.35 15.17 -15.29
N TYR A 633 3.75 14.12 -14.58
CA TYR A 633 3.56 14.00 -13.14
C TYR A 633 4.81 13.44 -12.49
N HIS A 634 5.07 13.91 -11.28
CA HIS A 634 6.00 13.31 -10.34
C HIS A 634 5.31 13.23 -8.99
N PHE A 635 5.01 12.01 -8.55
CA PHE A 635 4.35 11.74 -7.29
C PHE A 635 5.36 11.22 -6.27
N THR A 636 5.39 11.88 -5.12
CA THR A 636 6.13 11.48 -3.93
C THR A 636 5.17 11.44 -2.75
N LYS A 637 5.59 10.81 -1.64
CA LYS A 637 4.87 10.84 -0.37
C LYS A 637 4.58 12.26 0.12
N ASP A 638 5.46 13.21 -0.19
CA ASP A 638 5.32 14.59 0.29
C ASP A 638 4.33 15.40 -0.53
N ASN A 639 4.28 15.22 -1.85
CA ASN A 639 3.43 16.01 -2.73
C ASN A 639 2.12 15.31 -3.15
N SER A 640 1.93 14.04 -2.79
CA SER A 640 0.79 13.23 -3.20
C SER A 640 0.28 12.32 -2.07
N PRO A 641 -0.81 11.57 -2.29
CA PRO A 641 -1.27 10.50 -1.40
C PRO A 641 -0.44 9.21 -1.40
N LEU A 642 0.68 9.13 -2.14
CA LEU A 642 1.55 7.93 -2.07
C LEU A 642 1.97 7.66 -0.62
N PRO A 643 1.79 6.43 -0.09
CA PRO A 643 2.17 6.12 1.28
C PRO A 643 3.68 5.92 1.49
N GLY A 644 4.42 5.67 0.40
CA GLY A 644 5.88 5.52 0.36
C GLY A 644 6.47 5.98 -0.98
N ASN A 645 7.77 6.28 -0.98
CA ASN A 645 8.51 6.65 -2.20
C ASN A 645 9.13 5.43 -2.89
N THR A 646 9.19 4.28 -2.21
CA THR A 646 9.60 3.00 -2.79
C THR A 646 8.41 2.42 -3.55
N ILE A 647 8.48 2.41 -4.88
CA ILE A 647 7.45 1.81 -5.72
C ILE A 647 7.86 0.35 -5.99
N ASN A 648 7.07 -0.60 -5.52
CA ASN A 648 7.31 -2.02 -5.77
C ASN A 648 6.81 -2.41 -7.17
N ASP A 649 5.61 -1.93 -7.53
CA ASP A 649 4.94 -2.28 -8.78
C ASP A 649 3.95 -1.19 -9.19
N ILE A 650 3.76 -1.05 -10.50
CA ILE A 650 2.69 -0.26 -11.10
C ILE A 650 1.90 -1.21 -11.99
N ASP A 651 0.57 -1.15 -11.96
CA ASP A 651 -0.24 -1.80 -13.00
C ASP A 651 -1.41 -0.89 -13.37
N ILE A 652 -1.82 -0.99 -14.64
CA ILE A 652 -2.86 -0.13 -15.20
C ILE A 652 -4.05 -1.02 -15.52
N ASN A 653 -5.21 -0.69 -14.98
CA ASN A 653 -6.44 -1.33 -15.42
C ASN A 653 -6.72 -0.88 -16.87
N PRO A 654 -6.65 -1.80 -17.86
CA PRO A 654 -6.74 -1.42 -19.26
C PRO A 654 -8.12 -0.88 -19.65
N LEU A 655 -9.18 -1.28 -18.93
CA LEU A 655 -10.55 -0.84 -19.19
C LEU A 655 -10.82 0.57 -18.66
N THR A 656 -10.40 0.84 -17.42
CA THR A 656 -10.72 2.10 -16.74
C THR A 656 -9.64 3.16 -16.88
N GLY A 657 -8.41 2.76 -17.23
CA GLY A 657 -7.23 3.64 -17.21
C GLY A 657 -6.77 3.99 -15.79
N GLU A 658 -7.33 3.36 -14.76
CA GLU A 658 -6.90 3.52 -13.38
C GLU A 658 -5.52 2.89 -13.18
N VAL A 659 -4.61 3.66 -12.58
CA VAL A 659 -3.22 3.29 -12.37
C VAL A 659 -3.04 2.98 -10.90
N PHE A 660 -2.62 1.77 -10.58
CA PHE A 660 -2.37 1.34 -9.21
C PHE A 660 -0.88 1.45 -8.90
N PHE A 661 -0.55 1.96 -7.72
CA PHE A 661 0.81 2.05 -7.20
C PHE A 661 0.91 1.17 -5.95
N ALA A 662 1.62 0.07 -6.06
CA ALA A 662 2.03 -0.73 -4.91
C ALA A 662 3.33 -0.16 -4.35
N THR A 663 3.33 0.21 -3.07
CA THR A 663 4.50 0.76 -2.37
C THR A 663 4.83 -0.09 -1.15
N ASP A 664 5.99 0.18 -0.54
CA ASP A 664 6.38 -0.38 0.76
C ASP A 664 5.42 0.01 1.91
N GLY A 665 4.69 1.11 1.76
CA GLY A 665 3.75 1.62 2.75
C GLY A 665 2.27 1.36 2.46
N GLY A 666 1.89 0.66 1.40
CA GLY A 666 0.48 0.50 1.04
C GLY A 666 0.21 0.71 -0.43
N MET A 667 -1.06 0.57 -0.82
CA MET A 667 -1.48 0.73 -2.20
C MET A 667 -2.49 1.86 -2.35
N VAL A 668 -2.28 2.68 -3.37
CA VAL A 668 -3.21 3.71 -3.82
C VAL A 668 -3.41 3.58 -5.32
N SER A 669 -4.53 4.08 -5.82
CA SER A 669 -4.73 4.23 -7.26
C SER A 669 -4.84 5.69 -7.64
N PHE A 670 -4.49 6.02 -8.87
CA PHE A 670 -4.78 7.29 -9.52
C PHE A 670 -5.71 7.00 -10.70
N LYS A 671 -6.85 7.68 -10.76
CA LYS A 671 -7.77 7.62 -11.89
C LYS A 671 -7.13 8.31 -13.09
N GLY A 672 -6.29 7.56 -13.80
CA GLY A 672 -5.69 7.98 -15.05
C GLY A 672 -6.77 8.34 -16.07
N VAL A 673 -6.38 9.17 -17.03
CA VAL A 673 -7.28 9.67 -18.09
C VAL A 673 -7.15 8.87 -19.39
N ALA A 674 -6.14 8.00 -19.48
CA ALA A 674 -5.78 7.28 -20.69
C ALA A 674 -6.18 5.79 -20.61
N THR A 675 -7.33 5.45 -21.19
CA THR A 675 -7.78 4.05 -21.31
C THR A 675 -7.15 3.35 -22.51
N ALA A 676 -7.06 2.01 -22.50
CA ALA A 676 -6.65 1.27 -23.68
C ALA A 676 -7.66 1.47 -24.83
N PRO A 677 -7.20 1.53 -26.09
CA PRO A 677 -8.08 1.61 -27.24
C PRO A 677 -8.90 0.33 -27.40
N THR A 678 -10.09 0.47 -27.97
CA THR A 678 -10.99 -0.63 -28.31
C THR A 678 -10.80 -1.05 -29.77
N ASP A 679 -11.33 -2.23 -30.13
CA ASP A 679 -11.30 -2.74 -31.52
C ASP A 679 -12.36 -2.07 -32.43
N ASN A 680 -13.38 -1.42 -31.86
CA ASN A 680 -14.47 -0.74 -32.57
C ASN A 680 -15.06 0.43 -31.75
N LEU A 681 -15.94 1.23 -32.37
CA LEU A 681 -16.54 2.42 -31.78
C LEU A 681 -17.93 2.20 -31.12
N ASN A 682 -18.34 0.96 -30.86
CA ASN A 682 -19.69 0.69 -30.33
C ASN A 682 -19.90 1.21 -28.90
N ASN A 683 -18.85 1.14 -28.09
CA ASN A 683 -18.90 1.44 -26.66
C ASN A 683 -18.40 2.85 -26.32
N VAL A 684 -18.42 3.78 -27.29
CA VAL A 684 -18.03 5.17 -27.01
C VAL A 684 -18.96 5.78 -25.97
N ILE A 685 -18.40 6.34 -24.92
CA ILE A 685 -19.12 7.06 -23.86
C ILE A 685 -18.55 8.47 -23.69
N VAL A 686 -19.43 9.42 -23.32
CA VAL A 686 -19.03 10.81 -23.07
C VAL A 686 -19.50 11.20 -21.68
N PHE A 687 -18.56 11.62 -20.82
CA PHE A 687 -18.87 11.96 -19.43
C PHE A 687 -17.95 13.07 -18.89
N PRO A 688 -18.44 13.91 -17.96
CA PRO A 688 -19.82 13.96 -17.49
C PRO A 688 -20.77 14.51 -18.56
N ASN A 689 -22.04 14.08 -18.52
CA ASN A 689 -23.08 14.55 -19.42
C ASN A 689 -24.44 14.54 -18.69
N PRO A 690 -25.02 15.71 -18.36
CA PRO A 690 -24.56 17.06 -18.69
C PRO A 690 -23.34 17.49 -17.87
N VAL A 691 -22.53 18.40 -18.42
CA VAL A 691 -21.49 19.14 -17.69
C VAL A 691 -22.16 20.31 -16.98
N ARG A 692 -22.12 20.30 -15.64
CA ARG A 692 -22.78 21.30 -14.80
C ARG A 692 -21.82 22.43 -14.39
N PRO A 693 -22.31 23.63 -13.99
CA PRO A 693 -21.46 24.78 -13.65
C PRO A 693 -20.43 24.50 -12.55
N GLU A 694 -20.76 23.61 -11.60
CA GLU A 694 -19.90 23.20 -10.49
C GLU A 694 -18.77 22.24 -10.91
N TYR A 695 -18.81 21.67 -12.12
CA TYR A 695 -17.78 20.75 -12.61
C TYR A 695 -16.58 21.52 -13.17
N GLN A 696 -15.41 21.36 -12.55
CA GLN A 696 -14.15 22.02 -12.97
C GLN A 696 -13.23 21.12 -13.80
N GLY A 697 -13.65 19.90 -14.13
CA GLY A 697 -12.85 18.95 -14.92
C GLY A 697 -13.04 19.05 -16.44
N THR A 698 -12.50 18.07 -17.14
CA THR A 698 -12.61 17.89 -18.60
C THR A 698 -13.79 16.97 -18.97
N VAL A 699 -14.35 17.15 -20.16
CA VAL A 699 -15.24 16.15 -20.78
C VAL A 699 -14.38 15.03 -21.34
N LYS A 700 -14.61 13.81 -20.87
CA LYS A 700 -13.94 12.60 -21.35
C LYS A 700 -14.77 11.93 -22.43
N ILE A 701 -14.12 11.56 -23.53
CA ILE A 701 -14.70 10.78 -24.62
C ILE A 701 -13.92 9.47 -24.66
N SER A 702 -14.50 8.40 -24.12
CA SER A 702 -13.84 7.10 -23.90
C SER A 702 -14.44 6.01 -24.78
N GLY A 703 -13.73 4.90 -24.97
CA GLY A 703 -14.13 3.79 -25.85
C GLY A 703 -13.74 4.04 -27.32
N LEU A 704 -12.67 4.81 -27.54
CA LEU A 704 -12.14 5.13 -28.86
C LEU A 704 -11.16 4.05 -29.35
N MET A 705 -11.03 3.92 -30.66
CA MET A 705 -9.90 3.19 -31.26
C MET A 705 -8.66 4.09 -31.28
N THR A 706 -7.50 3.52 -31.62
CA THR A 706 -6.29 4.34 -31.86
C THR A 706 -6.42 5.07 -33.20
N ASN A 707 -5.93 6.31 -33.28
CA ASN A 707 -5.93 7.14 -34.48
C ASN A 707 -7.33 7.50 -35.02
N CYS A 708 -8.33 7.62 -34.15
CA CYS A 708 -9.62 8.18 -34.53
C CYS A 708 -9.54 9.70 -34.58
N ASN A 709 -10.09 10.31 -35.63
CA ASN A 709 -10.34 11.75 -35.65
C ASN A 709 -11.61 12.05 -34.84
N VAL A 710 -11.48 12.87 -33.81
CA VAL A 710 -12.59 13.35 -32.99
C VAL A 710 -12.80 14.84 -33.21
N LYS A 711 -13.96 15.19 -33.73
CA LYS A 711 -14.38 16.57 -33.98
C LYS A 711 -15.55 16.94 -33.10
N ILE A 712 -15.42 18.03 -32.36
CA ILE A 712 -16.48 18.57 -31.50
C ILE A 712 -16.99 19.84 -32.13
N THR A 713 -18.30 19.92 -32.32
CA THR A 713 -19.00 21.06 -32.93
C THR A 713 -20.14 21.53 -32.04
N ASP A 714 -20.56 22.78 -32.18
CA ASP A 714 -21.85 23.22 -31.68
C ASP A 714 -23.01 22.63 -32.52
N ILE A 715 -24.26 22.92 -32.14
CA ILE A 715 -25.43 22.40 -32.86
C ILE A 715 -25.59 22.99 -34.28
N GLU A 716 -24.93 24.11 -34.56
CA GLU A 716 -24.92 24.77 -35.87
C GLU A 716 -23.84 24.18 -36.80
N GLY A 717 -22.95 23.33 -36.26
CA GLY A 717 -21.89 22.65 -36.99
C GLY A 717 -20.55 23.38 -36.97
N ASN A 718 -20.39 24.44 -36.18
CA ASN A 718 -19.11 25.13 -36.05
C ASN A 718 -18.15 24.28 -35.21
N LEU A 719 -16.96 23.99 -35.75
CA LEU A 719 -15.93 23.23 -35.06
C LEU A 719 -15.38 24.04 -33.88
N VAL A 720 -15.33 23.41 -32.70
CA VAL A 720 -14.81 24.01 -31.46
C VAL A 720 -13.61 23.25 -30.90
N HIS A 721 -13.45 21.98 -31.23
CA HIS A 721 -12.27 21.18 -30.84
C HIS A 721 -12.06 20.07 -31.87
N GLU A 722 -10.80 19.76 -32.14
CA GLU A 722 -10.41 18.62 -32.97
C GLU A 722 -9.18 17.97 -32.38
N GLU A 723 -9.20 16.65 -32.26
CA GLU A 723 -8.08 15.87 -31.75
C GLU A 723 -8.07 14.47 -32.35
N VAL A 724 -6.88 13.93 -32.58
CA VAL A 724 -6.70 12.54 -32.99
C VAL A 724 -6.42 11.69 -31.75
N SER A 725 -7.20 10.63 -31.54
CA SER A 725 -7.04 9.76 -30.37
C SER A 725 -5.70 9.03 -30.41
N LYS A 726 -4.90 9.20 -29.35
CA LYS A 726 -3.65 8.44 -29.14
C LYS A 726 -3.85 7.14 -28.36
N GLY A 727 -5.04 6.98 -27.78
CA GLY A 727 -5.49 5.88 -26.95
C GLY A 727 -7.01 5.77 -26.95
N GLY A 728 -7.58 5.03 -25.99
CA GLY A 728 -9.02 4.81 -25.92
C GLY A 728 -9.85 5.97 -25.36
N THR A 729 -9.20 7.07 -24.95
CA THR A 729 -9.88 8.25 -24.40
C THR A 729 -9.21 9.53 -24.89
N ILE A 730 -10.02 10.57 -25.16
CA ILE A 730 -9.55 11.96 -25.28
C ILE A 730 -10.24 12.84 -24.23
N GLU A 731 -9.62 13.98 -23.92
CA GLU A 731 -10.15 14.95 -22.97
C GLU A 731 -10.38 16.31 -23.62
N TRP A 732 -11.55 16.88 -23.38
CA TRP A 732 -11.89 18.22 -23.82
C TRP A 732 -12.20 19.11 -22.64
N ASN A 733 -11.38 20.15 -22.44
CA ASN A 733 -11.53 21.13 -21.35
C ASN A 733 -12.73 22.10 -21.51
N THR A 734 -13.66 21.83 -22.44
CA THR A 734 -14.81 22.68 -22.78
C THR A 734 -14.42 24.08 -23.24
N THR A 735 -13.25 24.23 -23.86
CA THR A 735 -12.82 25.45 -24.54
C THR A 735 -12.82 25.28 -26.04
N ALA A 736 -13.14 26.35 -26.76
CA ALA A 736 -12.96 26.41 -28.20
C ALA A 736 -11.46 26.59 -28.49
N PHE A 737 -10.81 25.55 -29.00
CA PHE A 737 -9.38 25.51 -29.36
C PHE A 737 -8.44 26.10 -28.29
N GLY A 738 -8.71 25.86 -27.01
CA GLY A 738 -7.88 26.36 -25.90
C GLY A 738 -8.03 27.85 -25.57
N LYS A 739 -8.87 28.62 -26.28
CA LYS A 739 -8.90 30.09 -26.17
C LYS A 739 -9.95 30.62 -25.20
N TYR A 740 -11.20 30.21 -25.38
CA TYR A 740 -12.32 30.65 -24.54
C TYR A 740 -13.23 29.47 -24.24
N ARG A 741 -13.81 29.48 -23.05
CA ARG A 741 -14.74 28.45 -22.64
C ARG A 741 -16.04 28.53 -23.47
N VAL A 742 -16.52 27.39 -23.97
CA VAL A 742 -17.73 27.33 -24.83
C VAL A 742 -19.01 27.69 -24.06
N ALA A 743 -20.05 28.15 -24.75
CA ALA A 743 -21.33 28.57 -24.14
C ALA A 743 -22.20 27.37 -23.69
N SER A 744 -23.21 27.62 -22.87
CA SER A 744 -24.25 26.61 -22.57
C SER A 744 -24.94 26.15 -23.85
N GLY A 745 -25.08 24.84 -24.03
CA GLY A 745 -25.63 24.28 -25.27
C GLY A 745 -25.35 22.78 -25.42
N VAL A 746 -25.87 22.21 -26.51
CA VAL A 746 -25.58 20.83 -26.91
C VAL A 746 -24.45 20.85 -27.95
N TYR A 747 -23.42 20.05 -27.71
CA TYR A 747 -22.29 19.87 -28.62
C TYR A 747 -22.29 18.46 -29.19
N MET A 748 -22.00 18.38 -30.49
CA MET A 748 -21.94 17.13 -31.25
C MET A 748 -20.49 16.68 -31.39
N ILE A 749 -20.24 15.41 -31.08
CA ILE A 749 -18.92 14.78 -31.11
C ILE A 749 -18.94 13.74 -32.22
N PHE A 750 -18.25 14.03 -33.32
CA PHE A 750 -18.08 13.15 -34.47
C PHE A 750 -16.76 12.41 -34.33
N ILE A 751 -16.81 11.10 -34.51
CA ILE A 751 -15.66 10.20 -34.36
C ILE A 751 -15.60 9.36 -35.62
N SER A 752 -14.43 9.32 -36.25
CA SER A 752 -14.14 8.41 -37.36
C SER A 752 -12.78 7.76 -37.17
N ASP A 753 -12.61 6.51 -37.57
CA ASP A 753 -11.28 5.94 -37.76
C ASP A 753 -10.55 6.58 -38.96
N ASN A 754 -9.30 6.20 -39.17
CA ASN A 754 -8.41 6.84 -40.14
C ASN A 754 -8.87 6.63 -41.60
N ASP A 755 -9.54 5.51 -41.88
CA ASP A 755 -10.01 5.15 -43.22
C ASP A 755 -11.52 5.45 -43.44
N GLY A 756 -12.20 5.96 -42.40
CA GLY A 756 -13.62 6.34 -42.43
C GLY A 756 -14.60 5.15 -42.40
N THR A 757 -14.12 3.94 -42.11
CA THR A 757 -14.91 2.71 -42.05
C THR A 757 -15.79 2.64 -40.80
N GLU A 758 -15.22 2.94 -39.64
CA GLU A 758 -15.94 3.02 -38.37
C GLU A 758 -16.26 4.48 -38.04
N THR A 759 -17.53 4.80 -37.84
CA THR A 759 -17.97 6.14 -37.43
C THR A 759 -18.93 6.10 -36.26
N LYS A 760 -18.83 7.12 -35.38
CA LYS A 760 -19.77 7.30 -34.27
C LYS A 760 -20.05 8.77 -34.02
N VAL A 761 -21.29 9.04 -33.62
CA VAL A 761 -21.71 10.37 -33.17
C VAL A 761 -22.21 10.28 -31.73
N LYS A 762 -21.73 11.19 -30.88
CA LYS A 762 -22.19 11.38 -29.51
C LYS A 762 -22.56 12.85 -29.30
N LYS A 763 -23.23 13.12 -28.19
CA LYS A 763 -23.69 14.45 -27.82
C LYS A 763 -23.44 14.71 -26.35
N VAL A 764 -23.00 15.91 -26.02
CA VAL A 764 -22.76 16.36 -24.65
C VAL A 764 -23.45 17.70 -24.42
N MET A 765 -24.12 17.84 -23.28
CA MET A 765 -24.75 19.09 -22.88
C MET A 765 -23.84 19.85 -21.92
N ILE A 766 -23.55 21.12 -22.21
CA ILE A 766 -22.80 22.04 -21.34
C ILE A 766 -23.78 23.03 -20.70
N ILE A 767 -23.68 23.21 -19.39
CA ILE A 767 -24.46 24.16 -18.59
C ILE A 767 -23.46 25.03 -17.81
N ARG A 768 -23.56 26.35 -17.99
CA ARG A 768 -22.73 27.37 -17.36
C ARG A 768 -23.57 28.33 -16.54
#